data_AF-A0A0P1KNG8-F1
#
_entry.id   AF-A0A0P1KNG8-F1
#
_cell.length_a   1.000
_cell.length_b   1.000
_cell.length_c   1.000
_cell.angle_alpha   90.00
_cell.angle_beta   90.00
_cell.angle_gamma   90.00
#
_symmetry.space_group_name_H-M   'P 1'
#
loop_
_entity.id
_entity.type
_entity.pdbx_description
1 polymer ?
#
loop_
_entity_poly.entity_id
_entity_poly.type
_entity_poly.pdbx_seq_one_letter_code
_entity_poly.pdbx_strand_id
1 'polypeptide(L)'
;MSTVSAEEKKRLLLERRNKWKQKKAEFDALKVQQKTNKESSVESSGALSKNENGTQEVLIRRENNSKPASKKSSKNRKRAFEESDEEEETAKVRLFRPDELSDADRSANSNTKATAVEEDPLDLFMRGLNTSNNDKDRGILNADVLDDVLSEEEAVDELDGIEAEFMRLKKLKSKKKVKRLNIHVQELEPFIKDFYIEPEEIKNMSETEIDELRLGLDNVKIKGQGCPRPIVKWSQLGLTTDIMDLITKDFAFVSPTPIQAQAIPAIMAGRDVIGISKTGSGKTVSFLLPLLRQIKALRPLASGETGPMGLILAPTRELAVQIHEETAKFLGRVSKLRSICCTGGSELKQQINELKKGIEIVVATPGRFIDLLTLNSGKLLNTERVTFVVMDEADRLFDLGFEPQITEIMKTIRPDKQCVLFSATFPTKLKSFASRILNKPVSITINSKSLINENIEQKLRIYDNDEEKFEGLLEILRTQTSMDTEDEKDDEKDEKTIVFVSSQQICDLIYYRLQERNYTTYAIHAGKPYNERASSLEKFKSTKNGILLCTEVLSRGLNVPEVSLVVIYNAVKTFAQYVHTTGRTARGDKHGTAVSLLLSDELAASYILNKSLRDTEIELLEEATVEKLKHMANKFESGMKTGKYRLTKGFGGKGLEHMGKLNEEKHEQELKQYNVPKQSKNSENEGDNHSEADQVIVPKLEYVFLQNKNPNGRITYSAEVNVNDLPQLVRWEATKNTTLSFIKHETACSITNRGKFYQEGSGPKSATEEPKLYLLIEAHEEKDVRLAIELLEDKVKEGVKKVSINEAKSSKFSL
;
A
#
# COMPACT_ATOMS: atom_id res chain seq x y z
N MET A 1 -16.88 5.74 49.79
CA MET A 1 -17.67 6.94 49.43
C MET A 1 -19.06 6.48 48.98
N SER A 2 -20.09 7.32 49.08
CA SER A 2 -21.50 6.90 48.90
C SER A 2 -21.87 6.56 47.45
N THR A 3 -22.79 5.61 47.30
CA THR A 3 -23.35 5.20 46.01
C THR A 3 -24.40 6.21 45.53
N VAL A 4 -23.97 7.19 44.73
CA VAL A 4 -24.80 8.23 44.10
C VAL A 4 -26.03 7.62 43.40
N SER A 5 -27.22 8.14 43.72
CA SER A 5 -28.51 7.64 43.24
C SER A 5 -28.63 7.67 41.71
N ALA A 6 -29.40 6.74 41.14
CA ALA A 6 -29.72 6.74 39.71
C ALA A 6 -30.45 8.01 39.25
N GLU A 7 -31.23 8.63 40.14
CA GLU A 7 -31.90 9.92 39.88
C GLU A 7 -30.92 11.09 39.91
N GLU A 8 -29.95 11.04 40.81
CA GLU A 8 -28.90 12.04 40.94
C GLU A 8 -27.94 12.00 39.74
N LYS A 9 -27.63 10.80 39.24
CA LYS A 9 -26.95 10.59 37.94
C LYS A 9 -27.78 11.17 36.77
N LYS A 10 -29.10 10.97 36.74
CA LYS A 10 -29.99 11.62 35.75
C LYS A 10 -29.95 13.14 35.85
N ARG A 11 -29.95 13.72 37.06
CA ARG A 11 -29.87 15.18 37.29
C ARG A 11 -28.54 15.75 36.76
N LEU A 12 -27.42 15.11 37.09
CA LEU A 12 -26.08 15.51 36.61
C LEU A 12 -25.93 15.39 35.09
N LEU A 13 -26.50 14.35 34.47
CA LEU A 13 -26.54 14.22 33.00
C LEU A 13 -27.39 15.31 32.34
N LEU A 14 -28.54 15.66 32.91
CA LEU A 14 -29.38 16.75 32.44
C LEU A 14 -28.65 18.10 32.54
N GLU A 15 -27.93 18.33 33.65
CA GLU A 15 -27.15 19.54 33.88
C GLU A 15 -25.95 19.66 32.91
N ARG A 16 -25.16 18.58 32.72
CA ARG A 16 -24.09 18.52 31.69
C ARG A 16 -24.66 18.82 30.30
N ARG A 17 -25.82 18.24 29.93
CA ARG A 17 -26.48 18.47 28.64
C ARG A 17 -26.91 19.93 28.46
N ASN A 18 -27.38 20.58 29.51
CA ASN A 18 -27.81 21.98 29.45
C ASN A 18 -26.62 22.94 29.37
N LYS A 19 -25.54 22.71 30.15
CA LYS A 19 -24.28 23.45 30.06
C LYS A 19 -23.63 23.33 28.67
N TRP A 20 -23.69 22.16 28.04
CA TRP A 20 -23.24 21.97 26.65
C TRP A 20 -24.07 22.78 25.64
N LYS A 21 -25.40 22.81 25.80
CA LYS A 21 -26.28 23.64 24.95
C LYS A 21 -25.97 25.14 25.07
N GLN A 22 -25.68 25.65 26.27
CA GLN A 22 -25.27 27.05 26.46
C GLN A 22 -23.95 27.35 25.73
N LYS A 23 -22.88 26.57 25.99
CA LYS A 23 -21.58 26.76 25.31
C LYS A 23 -21.68 26.70 23.78
N LYS A 24 -22.56 25.84 23.25
CA LYS A 24 -22.81 25.80 21.80
C LYS A 24 -23.50 27.07 21.30
N ALA A 25 -24.51 27.58 22.00
CA ALA A 25 -25.20 28.81 21.62
C ALA A 25 -24.26 30.04 21.67
N GLU A 26 -23.38 30.13 22.67
CA GLU A 26 -22.33 31.15 22.75
C GLU A 26 -21.36 31.09 21.56
N PHE A 27 -20.90 29.88 21.20
CA PHE A 27 -20.00 29.66 20.06
C PHE A 27 -20.66 30.00 18.72
N ASP A 28 -21.90 29.59 18.50
CA ASP A 28 -22.64 29.90 17.28
C ASP A 28 -22.97 31.42 17.20
N ALA A 29 -23.20 32.11 18.32
CA ALA A 29 -23.37 33.57 18.36
C ALA A 29 -22.08 34.35 18.03
N LEU A 30 -20.93 33.96 18.61
CA LEU A 30 -19.60 34.49 18.25
C LEU A 30 -19.31 34.33 16.75
N LYS A 31 -19.73 33.21 16.17
CA LYS A 31 -19.56 32.90 14.75
C LYS A 31 -20.44 33.76 13.82
N VAL A 32 -21.58 34.25 14.31
CA VAL A 32 -22.39 35.27 13.61
C VAL A 32 -21.71 36.64 13.68
N GLN A 33 -21.23 37.07 14.86
CA GLN A 33 -20.50 38.34 15.00
C GLN A 33 -19.24 38.42 14.13
N GLN A 34 -18.51 37.31 13.97
CA GLN A 34 -17.35 37.24 13.07
C GLN A 34 -17.71 37.30 11.57
N LYS A 35 -18.98 37.01 11.19
CA LYS A 35 -19.46 37.24 9.82
C LYS A 35 -19.85 38.69 9.59
N THR A 36 -20.67 39.27 10.48
CA THR A 36 -21.12 40.67 10.35
C THR A 36 -19.94 41.65 10.34
N ASN A 37 -18.89 41.37 11.12
CA ASN A 37 -17.65 42.18 11.13
C ASN A 37 -16.75 41.98 9.89
N LYS A 38 -16.99 40.95 9.08
CA LYS A 38 -16.33 40.79 7.77
C LYS A 38 -17.13 41.45 6.67
N GLU A 39 -18.44 41.27 6.65
CA GLU A 39 -19.32 41.85 5.64
C GLU A 39 -19.27 43.40 5.69
N SER A 40 -19.27 44.01 6.89
CA SER A 40 -19.08 45.46 7.04
C SER A 40 -17.68 46.00 6.69
N SER A 41 -16.67 45.13 6.55
CA SER A 41 -15.30 45.52 6.19
C SER A 41 -15.02 45.58 4.68
N VAL A 42 -15.98 45.15 3.85
CA VAL A 42 -15.81 45.02 2.39
C VAL A 42 -16.52 46.13 1.60
N GLU A 43 -17.56 46.77 2.16
CA GLU A 43 -18.36 47.78 1.46
C GLU A 43 -17.74 49.20 1.48
N SER A 44 -16.66 49.44 2.22
CA SER A 44 -16.08 50.78 2.44
C SER A 44 -14.84 51.12 1.59
N SER A 45 -14.26 50.16 0.87
CA SER A 45 -13.00 50.34 0.11
C SER A 45 -13.21 50.30 -1.41
N GLY A 46 -13.97 51.26 -1.96
CA GLY A 46 -14.50 51.16 -3.34
C GLY A 46 -14.70 52.45 -4.13
N ALA A 47 -13.93 53.54 -3.92
CA ALA A 47 -14.09 54.78 -4.70
C ALA A 47 -12.81 55.64 -4.87
N LEU A 48 -12.73 56.33 -6.02
CA LEU A 48 -12.01 57.60 -6.28
C LEU A 48 -10.46 57.67 -6.34
N SER A 49 -9.92 57.16 -7.45
CA SER A 49 -9.09 57.90 -8.46
C SER A 49 -8.06 59.01 -8.09
N LYS A 50 -6.85 58.84 -8.67
CA LYS A 50 -6.00 59.84 -9.39
C LYS A 50 -5.70 61.23 -8.77
N ASN A 51 -4.41 61.53 -8.56
CA ASN A 51 -3.62 62.46 -9.40
C ASN A 51 -2.13 62.53 -8.97
N GLU A 52 -1.32 63.33 -9.67
CA GLU A 52 0.16 63.37 -9.64
C GLU A 52 0.74 64.56 -8.82
N ASN A 53 2.08 64.52 -8.65
CA ASN A 53 3.00 65.63 -8.30
C ASN A 53 3.01 66.17 -6.85
N GLY A 54 4.19 66.62 -6.38
CA GLY A 54 4.29 67.50 -5.19
C GLY A 54 5.45 67.25 -4.23
N THR A 55 6.59 67.86 -4.52
CA THR A 55 7.83 68.03 -3.72
C THR A 55 7.73 68.42 -2.22
N GLN A 56 8.72 67.95 -1.44
CA GLN A 56 9.47 68.63 -0.35
C GLN A 56 8.96 68.73 1.12
N GLU A 57 9.98 68.63 1.99
CA GLU A 57 10.21 69.30 3.29
C GLU A 57 9.39 68.98 4.57
N VAL A 58 9.98 68.07 5.38
CA VAL A 58 10.56 68.38 6.71
C VAL A 58 10.01 69.58 7.49
N LEU A 59 9.42 69.34 8.67
CA LEU A 59 9.80 70.02 9.91
C LEU A 59 9.26 69.32 11.19
N ILE A 60 9.83 69.68 12.35
CA ILE A 60 9.68 68.97 13.63
C ILE A 60 9.18 69.92 14.73
N ARG A 61 8.14 69.55 15.49
CA ARG A 61 7.90 69.84 16.94
C ARG A 61 6.58 69.17 17.40
N ARG A 62 6.54 68.44 18.53
CA ARG A 62 6.17 68.87 19.92
C ARG A 62 4.68 69.28 20.06
N GLU A 63 4.00 69.14 21.21
CA GLU A 63 4.48 69.07 22.61
C GLU A 63 3.52 68.32 23.58
N ASN A 64 3.90 68.27 24.86
CA ASN A 64 3.25 67.73 26.08
C ASN A 64 1.69 67.75 26.11
N ASN A 65 0.97 66.82 26.78
CA ASN A 65 0.96 66.55 28.24
C ASN A 65 0.06 65.28 28.55
N SER A 66 -0.17 64.72 29.75
CA SER A 66 0.23 65.02 31.15
C SER A 66 0.37 63.76 32.06
N LYS A 67 -0.46 63.62 33.14
CA LYS A 67 -0.31 62.76 34.36
C LYS A 67 -1.68 62.56 35.06
N PRO A 68 -1.89 61.66 36.08
CA PRO A 68 -0.98 61.08 37.10
C PRO A 68 -1.03 59.50 37.16
N ALA A 69 -0.78 58.70 38.23
CA ALA A 69 -0.66 58.89 39.69
C ALA A 69 0.22 57.85 40.48
N SER A 70 -0.40 57.05 41.36
CA SER A 70 0.15 56.20 42.46
C SER A 70 0.15 54.69 42.14
N LYS A 71 0.99 53.76 42.67
CA LYS A 71 1.94 53.59 43.82
C LYS A 71 1.45 52.84 45.09
N LYS A 72 2.16 51.72 45.42
CA LYS A 72 2.75 51.23 46.72
C LYS A 72 2.24 49.95 47.47
N SER A 73 3.24 49.14 47.90
CA SER A 73 3.35 48.32 49.16
C SER A 73 2.67 46.92 49.27
N SER A 74 3.09 45.94 50.11
CA SER A 74 4.40 45.57 50.77
C SER A 74 4.32 44.27 51.65
N LYS A 75 5.46 43.57 51.92
CA LYS A 75 5.90 42.70 53.08
C LYS A 75 6.85 41.55 52.60
N ASN A 76 7.92 41.00 53.24
CA ASN A 76 8.40 40.69 54.63
C ASN A 76 7.83 39.39 55.26
N ARG A 77 8.54 38.42 55.90
CA ARG A 77 9.83 38.28 56.68
C ARG A 77 10.44 36.82 56.53
N LYS A 78 11.76 36.51 56.65
CA LYS A 78 12.66 36.11 57.81
C LYS A 78 12.18 34.90 58.68
N ARG A 79 12.97 33.91 59.19
CA ARG A 79 14.41 33.68 59.66
C ARG A 79 14.82 32.15 59.51
N ALA A 80 16.09 31.70 59.37
CA ALA A 80 17.15 31.27 60.37
C ALA A 80 16.79 30.09 61.32
N PHE A 81 17.63 29.12 61.76
CA PHE A 81 19.12 28.95 61.87
C PHE A 81 19.57 27.44 62.10
N GLU A 82 20.89 27.17 62.33
CA GLU A 82 21.56 25.98 62.96
C GLU A 82 22.08 24.74 62.13
N GLU A 83 22.81 23.79 62.76
CA GLU A 83 24.03 23.07 62.25
C GLU A 83 23.97 21.51 62.23
N SER A 84 24.85 20.80 61.45
CA SER A 84 25.72 19.64 61.84
C SER A 84 26.28 18.74 60.67
N ASP A 85 27.62 18.65 60.52
CA ASP A 85 28.60 17.52 60.34
C ASP A 85 28.45 16.28 59.38
N GLU A 86 29.63 15.68 59.05
CA GLU A 86 29.99 14.39 58.36
C GLU A 86 29.57 14.22 56.85
N GLU A 87 30.40 13.92 55.82
CA GLU A 87 31.53 12.98 55.54
C GLU A 87 31.09 11.50 55.32
N GLU A 88 31.57 10.68 54.37
CA GLU A 88 32.71 10.61 53.39
C GLU A 88 32.16 10.25 51.95
N GLU A 89 32.82 10.02 50.79
CA GLU A 89 34.17 10.10 50.14
C GLU A 89 33.93 10.00 48.59
N THR A 90 34.85 10.38 47.67
CA THR A 90 34.94 9.77 46.30
C THR A 90 36.34 9.87 45.63
N ALA A 91 37.11 8.79 45.61
CA ALA A 91 38.48 8.75 45.06
C ALA A 91 38.59 8.66 43.52
N LYS A 92 39.61 9.33 42.94
CA LYS A 92 39.99 9.25 41.50
C LYS A 92 41.50 9.16 41.25
N VAL A 93 41.92 8.18 40.43
CA VAL A 93 43.32 7.85 40.05
C VAL A 93 43.32 7.18 38.65
N ARG A 94 44.23 7.42 37.67
CA ARG A 94 45.25 8.47 37.40
C ARG A 94 45.58 8.52 35.87
N LEU A 95 46.66 9.23 35.52
CA LEU A 95 47.39 9.42 34.24
C LEU A 95 47.72 8.11 33.46
N PHE A 96 48.08 8.08 32.15
CA PHE A 96 49.32 8.64 31.54
C PHE A 96 49.32 8.78 29.98
N ARG A 97 49.84 9.94 29.49
CA ARG A 97 50.90 10.24 28.47
C ARG A 97 51.22 9.29 27.28
N PRO A 98 51.76 9.81 26.15
CA PRO A 98 53.23 9.99 25.99
C PRO A 98 53.69 11.35 25.39
N ASP A 99 55.00 11.50 25.11
CA ASP A 99 55.77 12.77 24.97
C ASP A 99 56.29 13.11 23.53
N GLU A 100 57.16 14.14 23.41
CA GLU A 100 57.48 14.99 22.23
C GLU A 100 58.86 14.74 21.53
N LEU A 101 59.37 15.76 20.79
CA LEU A 101 60.75 16.03 20.26
C LEU A 101 61.04 15.56 18.80
N SER A 102 61.87 16.19 17.94
CA SER A 102 62.62 17.50 17.86
C SER A 102 63.36 17.59 16.47
N ASP A 103 63.99 18.64 15.91
CA ASP A 103 64.10 20.11 16.12
C ASP A 103 64.72 20.86 14.89
N ALA A 104 64.87 22.20 14.96
CA ALA A 104 65.90 23.08 14.33
C ALA A 104 65.98 23.29 12.77
N ASP A 105 66.43 24.44 12.21
CA ASP A 105 66.63 25.85 12.66
C ASP A 105 66.90 26.80 11.43
N ARG A 106 66.74 28.15 11.60
CA ARG A 106 67.23 29.29 10.75
C ARG A 106 66.47 29.68 9.46
N SER A 107 66.28 30.97 9.10
CA SER A 107 66.62 32.27 9.75
C SER A 107 65.90 33.52 9.17
N ALA A 108 65.87 34.60 9.95
CA ALA A 108 65.90 36.04 9.58
C ALA A 108 64.62 36.85 9.20
N ASN A 109 64.29 37.82 10.07
CA ASN A 109 63.69 39.17 9.88
C ASN A 109 62.53 39.42 8.88
N SER A 110 61.36 39.84 9.41
CA SER A 110 60.99 41.28 9.45
C SER A 110 59.60 41.56 10.11
N ASN A 111 59.37 42.83 10.48
CA ASN A 111 58.10 43.51 10.77
C ASN A 111 57.15 43.03 11.90
N THR A 112 57.29 43.72 13.04
CA THR A 112 56.26 44.08 14.04
C THR A 112 54.79 44.06 13.56
N LYS A 113 53.83 43.49 14.31
CA LYS A 113 53.21 44.13 15.49
C LYS A 113 52.32 43.17 16.32
N ALA A 114 52.26 43.46 17.63
CA ALA A 114 51.27 43.09 18.67
C ALA A 114 50.20 42.01 18.38
N THR A 115 50.22 40.97 19.22
CA THR A 115 49.18 39.93 19.37
C THR A 115 47.84 40.46 19.89
N ALA A 116 46.74 39.86 19.43
CA ALA A 116 45.44 39.89 20.09
C ALA A 116 45.11 38.49 20.63
N VAL A 117 44.25 38.41 21.65
CA VAL A 117 43.95 37.17 22.41
C VAL A 117 42.74 36.44 21.80
N GLU A 118 42.73 35.11 21.85
CA GLU A 118 41.55 34.29 21.55
C GLU A 118 40.53 34.42 22.70
N GLU A 119 39.33 34.96 22.43
CA GLU A 119 38.21 34.98 23.41
C GLU A 119 37.56 33.59 23.52
N ASP A 120 37.10 33.24 24.74
CA ASP A 120 36.43 31.96 25.02
C ASP A 120 35.11 31.83 24.21
N PRO A 121 34.87 30.70 23.51
CA PRO A 121 33.60 30.45 22.82
C PRO A 121 32.34 30.63 23.67
N LEU A 122 32.42 30.45 25.00
CA LEU A 122 31.31 30.62 25.93
C LEU A 122 30.95 32.10 26.15
N ASP A 123 31.92 33.02 26.16
CA ASP A 123 31.66 34.46 26.32
C ASP A 123 31.05 35.06 25.04
N LEU A 124 31.45 34.56 23.86
CA LEU A 124 30.79 34.88 22.58
C LEU A 124 29.32 34.43 22.58
N PHE A 125 29.03 33.25 23.14
CA PHE A 125 27.65 32.75 23.28
C PHE A 125 26.83 33.58 24.27
N MET A 126 27.39 33.93 25.43
CA MET A 126 26.73 34.73 26.46
C MET A 126 26.46 36.18 26.03
N ARG A 127 27.31 36.76 25.17
CA ARG A 127 27.05 38.05 24.49
C ARG A 127 25.83 38.01 23.57
N GLY A 128 25.58 36.88 22.89
CA GLY A 128 24.48 36.74 21.93
C GLY A 128 23.07 36.78 22.53
N LEU A 129 22.92 36.48 23.83
CA LEU A 129 21.61 36.37 24.50
C LEU A 129 21.05 37.69 25.04
N ASN A 130 21.79 38.81 24.97
CA ASN A 130 21.41 40.08 25.58
C ASN A 130 20.94 41.18 24.61
N THR A 131 20.70 40.86 23.33
CA THR A 131 20.16 41.82 22.34
C THR A 131 19.02 41.22 21.51
N SER A 132 17.79 41.60 21.84
CA SER A 132 16.58 41.20 21.09
C SER A 132 16.01 42.35 20.25
N ASN A 133 15.48 42.00 19.08
CA ASN A 133 14.59 42.82 18.23
C ASN A 133 15.20 44.06 17.57
N ASN A 134 15.99 43.85 16.51
CA ASN A 134 15.45 44.00 15.14
C ASN A 134 16.53 43.72 14.09
N ASP A 135 16.43 42.59 13.37
CA ASP A 135 16.24 42.66 11.92
C ASP A 135 15.74 41.33 11.34
N LYS A 136 15.27 41.34 10.08
CA LYS A 136 14.79 40.13 9.37
C LYS A 136 15.70 39.74 8.21
N ASP A 137 16.64 38.83 8.43
CA ASP A 137 16.93 37.78 7.44
C ASP A 137 17.71 36.58 8.05
N ARG A 138 17.71 35.46 7.31
CA ARG A 138 18.45 34.19 7.50
C ARG A 138 17.87 33.19 8.52
N GLY A 139 17.69 31.94 8.06
CA GLY A 139 18.06 30.76 8.87
C GLY A 139 16.96 29.88 9.48
N ILE A 140 15.67 30.01 9.14
CA ILE A 140 14.62 29.17 9.76
C ILE A 140 14.58 27.75 9.18
N LEU A 141 15.39 26.84 9.74
CA LEU A 141 15.13 25.39 9.81
C LEU A 141 15.79 24.81 11.07
N ASN A 142 15.00 24.33 12.04
CA ASN A 142 15.25 23.09 12.83
C ASN A 142 14.31 22.91 14.05
N ALA A 143 13.72 23.97 14.60
CA ALA A 143 12.90 23.90 15.82
C ALA A 143 11.52 23.25 15.60
N ASP A 144 10.75 23.80 14.65
CA ASP A 144 9.30 23.59 14.46
C ASP A 144 8.86 22.11 14.34
N VAL A 145 9.77 21.21 13.96
CA VAL A 145 9.47 19.78 13.71
C VAL A 145 9.33 18.96 15.00
N LEU A 146 9.76 19.48 16.15
CA LEU A 146 9.47 18.85 17.43
C LEU A 146 8.16 19.36 18.03
N ASP A 147 7.87 20.66 17.92
CA ASP A 147 6.63 21.29 18.40
C ASP A 147 5.37 20.77 17.69
N ASP A 148 5.41 20.55 16.36
CA ASP A 148 4.28 19.96 15.61
C ASP A 148 3.94 18.53 16.06
N VAL A 149 4.86 17.84 16.77
CA VAL A 149 4.65 16.49 17.32
C VAL A 149 4.32 16.54 18.80
N LEU A 150 5.05 17.35 19.59
CA LEU A 150 4.80 17.54 21.02
C LEU A 150 3.42 18.17 21.26
N SER A 151 2.99 19.14 20.45
CA SER A 151 1.63 19.70 20.57
C SER A 151 0.49 18.73 20.17
N GLU A 152 0.78 17.62 19.48
CA GLU A 152 -0.16 16.50 19.30
C GLU A 152 -0.07 15.42 20.42
N GLU A 153 0.92 15.49 21.32
CA GLU A 153 1.10 14.58 22.47
C GLU A 153 0.74 15.24 23.82
N GLU A 154 1.08 16.51 24.04
CA GLU A 154 0.80 17.27 25.28
C GLU A 154 -0.67 17.69 25.43
N ALA A 155 -1.44 17.72 24.33
CA ALA A 155 -2.86 18.12 24.32
C ALA A 155 -3.84 17.03 24.84
N VAL A 156 -3.38 16.11 25.71
CA VAL A 156 -4.06 14.84 26.02
C VAL A 156 -4.53 14.70 27.49
N ASP A 157 -3.93 15.41 28.44
CA ASP A 157 -4.03 15.09 29.88
C ASP A 157 -5.36 15.41 30.61
N GLU A 158 -6.40 15.96 29.96
CA GLU A 158 -7.67 16.33 30.64
C GLU A 158 -8.99 15.83 29.97
N LEU A 159 -8.98 14.79 29.12
CA LEU A 159 -10.24 14.25 28.54
C LEU A 159 -10.35 12.71 28.52
N ASP A 160 -11.56 12.21 28.83
CA ASP A 160 -11.92 10.78 28.83
C ASP A 160 -11.51 10.08 27.52
N GLY A 161 -10.54 9.15 27.61
CA GLY A 161 -9.76 8.67 26.47
C GLY A 161 -10.55 8.08 25.28
N ILE A 162 -11.73 7.51 25.53
CA ILE A 162 -12.57 6.91 24.47
C ILE A 162 -13.08 7.98 23.49
N GLU A 163 -13.49 9.15 23.97
CA GLU A 163 -13.97 10.25 23.11
C GLU A 163 -12.81 10.92 22.37
N ALA A 164 -11.65 11.04 23.04
CA ALA A 164 -10.41 11.54 22.45
C ALA A 164 -9.93 10.63 21.30
N GLU A 165 -9.88 9.32 21.51
CA GLU A 165 -9.46 8.35 20.49
C GLU A 165 -10.47 8.27 19.33
N PHE A 166 -11.78 8.35 19.61
CA PHE A 166 -12.81 8.44 18.57
C PHE A 166 -12.67 9.73 17.74
N MET A 167 -12.34 10.88 18.35
CA MET A 167 -12.00 12.11 17.63
C MET A 167 -10.69 12.01 16.85
N ARG A 168 -9.65 11.35 17.38
CA ARG A 168 -8.38 11.10 16.67
C ARG A 168 -8.64 10.29 15.40
N LEU A 169 -9.43 9.22 15.49
CA LEU A 169 -9.90 8.43 14.35
C LEU A 169 -10.77 9.24 13.36
N LYS A 170 -11.55 10.22 13.84
CA LYS A 170 -12.42 11.05 12.99
C LYS A 170 -11.64 12.14 12.23
N LYS A 171 -10.63 12.76 12.87
CA LYS A 171 -9.64 13.65 12.22
C LYS A 171 -8.77 12.88 11.22
N LEU A 172 -8.22 11.71 11.59
CA LEU A 172 -7.43 10.89 10.68
C LEU A 172 -8.21 10.44 9.43
N LYS A 173 -9.54 10.30 9.55
CA LYS A 173 -10.46 10.00 8.42
C LYS A 173 -10.94 11.23 7.64
N SER A 174 -10.65 12.47 8.07
CA SER A 174 -11.01 13.68 7.29
C SER A 174 -10.05 13.94 6.13
N LYS A 175 -9.99 12.98 5.21
CA LYS A 175 -9.24 13.00 3.93
C LYS A 175 -7.85 13.66 4.03
N LYS A 176 -6.89 12.91 4.59
CA LYS A 176 -5.48 13.03 4.17
C LYS A 176 -5.47 13.00 2.63
N LYS A 177 -5.19 14.14 2.00
CA LYS A 177 -5.00 14.26 0.56
C LYS A 177 -3.50 14.35 0.34
N VAL A 178 -2.91 13.43 -0.41
CA VAL A 178 -1.53 13.62 -0.82
C VAL A 178 -1.45 14.87 -1.70
N LYS A 179 -0.46 15.73 -1.45
CA LYS A 179 -0.26 16.98 -2.17
C LYS A 179 -0.01 16.65 -3.65
N ARG A 180 -0.89 17.12 -4.55
CA ARG A 180 -0.65 16.98 -5.99
C ARG A 180 0.54 17.86 -6.36
N LEU A 181 1.60 17.23 -6.85
CA LEU A 181 2.68 17.90 -7.54
C LEU A 181 2.23 18.14 -8.99
N ASN A 182 2.37 19.39 -9.48
CA ASN A 182 2.18 19.68 -10.89
C ASN A 182 3.47 19.33 -11.62
N ILE A 183 3.59 18.08 -12.07
CA ILE A 183 4.83 17.57 -12.67
C ILE A 183 4.95 18.09 -14.11
N HIS A 184 5.65 19.21 -14.28
CA HIS A 184 5.99 19.74 -15.61
C HIS A 184 7.15 18.92 -16.19
N VAL A 185 6.86 18.09 -17.20
CA VAL A 185 7.83 17.14 -17.79
C VAL A 185 9.07 17.83 -18.36
N GLN A 186 8.97 19.11 -18.73
CA GLN A 186 10.06 19.93 -19.26
C GLN A 186 11.04 20.42 -18.17
N GLU A 187 10.66 20.33 -16.90
CA GLU A 187 11.47 20.78 -15.73
C GLU A 187 12.13 19.59 -15.00
N LEU A 188 11.87 18.35 -15.45
CA LEU A 188 12.38 17.13 -14.83
C LEU A 188 13.86 16.92 -15.16
N GLU A 189 14.67 16.72 -14.12
CA GLU A 189 16.08 16.33 -14.24
C GLU A 189 16.23 15.04 -15.06
N PRO A 190 16.98 15.05 -16.19
CA PRO A 190 17.22 13.84 -16.99
C PRO A 190 18.01 12.78 -16.21
N PHE A 191 17.73 11.51 -16.47
CA PHE A 191 18.50 10.39 -15.89
C PHE A 191 18.67 9.24 -16.87
N ILE A 192 19.74 8.46 -16.68
CA ILE A 192 20.02 7.26 -17.46
C ILE A 192 19.20 6.11 -16.90
N LYS A 193 18.52 5.37 -17.78
CA LYS A 193 17.79 4.13 -17.45
C LYS A 193 18.50 2.88 -17.96
N ASP A 194 19.06 2.98 -19.16
CA ASP A 194 19.72 1.87 -19.84
C ASP A 194 21.20 1.83 -19.45
N PHE A 195 21.59 0.73 -18.83
CA PHE A 195 22.95 0.41 -18.42
C PHE A 195 23.40 -0.97 -18.93
N TYR A 196 22.57 -1.66 -19.73
CA TYR A 196 22.83 -3.03 -20.15
C TYR A 196 23.62 -3.06 -21.46
N ILE A 197 24.86 -3.52 -21.37
CA ILE A 197 25.71 -3.80 -22.53
C ILE A 197 25.68 -5.30 -22.74
N GLU A 198 24.97 -5.75 -23.78
CA GLU A 198 24.83 -7.18 -24.07
C GLU A 198 26.19 -7.80 -24.45
N PRO A 199 26.69 -8.81 -23.71
CA PRO A 199 27.99 -9.43 -23.99
C PRO A 199 28.02 -10.13 -25.35
N GLU A 200 29.19 -10.15 -25.99
CA GLU A 200 29.37 -10.82 -27.29
C GLU A 200 29.01 -12.32 -27.25
N GLU A 201 29.28 -13.02 -26.13
CA GLU A 201 28.84 -14.39 -25.88
C GLU A 201 27.33 -14.58 -26.13
N ILE A 202 26.51 -13.62 -25.65
CA ILE A 202 25.04 -13.67 -25.72
C ILE A 202 24.54 -13.10 -27.05
N LYS A 203 25.18 -12.05 -27.56
CA LYS A 203 24.86 -11.39 -28.82
C LYS A 203 25.11 -12.27 -30.05
N ASN A 204 26.05 -13.20 -29.96
CA ASN A 204 26.37 -14.14 -31.04
C ASN A 204 25.47 -15.38 -31.08
N MET A 205 24.63 -15.61 -30.06
CA MET A 205 23.64 -16.71 -30.07
C MET A 205 22.58 -16.51 -31.16
N SER A 206 22.12 -17.60 -31.75
CA SER A 206 20.94 -17.66 -32.61
C SER A 206 19.65 -17.58 -31.79
N GLU A 207 18.56 -17.10 -32.39
CA GLU A 207 17.24 -17.08 -31.72
C GLU A 207 16.77 -18.50 -31.33
N THR A 208 17.19 -19.53 -32.06
CA THR A 208 16.98 -20.95 -31.72
C THR A 208 17.67 -21.35 -30.42
N GLU A 209 18.96 -21.06 -30.25
CA GLU A 209 19.68 -21.34 -29.00
C GLU A 209 19.10 -20.55 -27.82
N ILE A 210 18.56 -19.36 -28.07
CA ILE A 210 17.94 -18.51 -27.04
C ILE A 210 16.58 -19.05 -26.61
N ASP A 211 15.76 -19.57 -27.53
CA ASP A 211 14.49 -20.20 -27.18
C ASP A 211 14.69 -21.59 -26.54
N GLU A 212 15.74 -22.33 -26.90
CA GLU A 212 16.19 -23.52 -26.16
C GLU A 212 16.67 -23.17 -24.74
N LEU A 213 17.46 -22.11 -24.58
CA LEU A 213 17.89 -21.60 -23.27
C LEU A 213 16.70 -21.14 -22.41
N ARG A 214 15.72 -20.44 -23.00
CA ARG A 214 14.45 -20.08 -22.33
C ARG A 214 13.64 -21.32 -21.94
N LEU A 215 13.65 -22.37 -22.75
CA LEU A 215 12.97 -23.63 -22.43
C LEU A 215 13.63 -24.32 -21.22
N GLY A 216 14.96 -24.40 -21.20
CA GLY A 216 15.73 -24.98 -20.09
C GLY A 216 15.66 -24.19 -18.78
N LEU A 217 15.50 -22.86 -18.85
CA LEU A 217 15.30 -21.98 -17.69
C LEU A 217 13.83 -21.99 -17.19
N ASP A 218 13.31 -23.13 -16.71
CA ASP A 218 11.91 -23.26 -16.23
C ASP A 218 10.85 -22.70 -17.24
N ASN A 219 11.07 -22.89 -18.55
CA ASN A 219 10.11 -22.51 -19.61
C ASN A 219 9.73 -21.01 -19.59
N VAL A 220 10.74 -20.13 -19.68
CA VAL A 220 10.60 -18.67 -19.68
C VAL A 220 9.75 -18.19 -20.87
N LYS A 221 8.62 -17.54 -20.60
CA LYS A 221 7.74 -16.97 -21.62
C LYS A 221 7.72 -15.45 -21.56
N ILE A 222 8.11 -14.84 -22.68
CA ILE A 222 8.21 -13.38 -22.86
C ILE A 222 6.93 -12.86 -23.52
N LYS A 223 6.48 -11.66 -23.13
CA LYS A 223 5.49 -10.87 -23.85
C LYS A 223 5.88 -9.39 -23.84
N GLY A 224 5.67 -8.72 -24.96
CA GLY A 224 6.17 -7.35 -25.21
C GLY A 224 7.43 -7.36 -26.08
N GLN A 225 7.68 -6.25 -26.76
CA GLN A 225 8.79 -6.10 -27.72
C GLN A 225 10.09 -5.65 -27.04
N GLY A 226 11.24 -6.00 -27.64
CA GLY A 226 12.56 -5.53 -27.20
C GLY A 226 12.99 -6.04 -25.82
N CYS A 227 12.72 -7.30 -25.50
CA CYS A 227 13.29 -7.95 -24.33
C CYS A 227 14.73 -8.39 -24.65
N PRO A 228 15.74 -8.01 -23.86
CA PRO A 228 17.10 -8.52 -24.00
C PRO A 228 17.18 -10.03 -23.85
N ARG A 229 18.28 -10.62 -24.32
CA ARG A 229 18.53 -12.06 -24.20
C ARG A 229 18.85 -12.42 -22.74
N PRO A 230 18.49 -13.63 -22.26
CA PRO A 230 18.76 -14.02 -20.87
C PRO A 230 20.25 -14.27 -20.64
N ILE A 231 20.74 -13.92 -19.44
CA ILE A 231 22.10 -14.26 -19.01
C ILE A 231 22.19 -15.71 -18.50
N VAL A 232 23.41 -16.26 -18.50
CA VAL A 232 23.75 -17.56 -17.88
C VAL A 232 24.78 -17.45 -16.75
N LYS A 233 25.51 -16.33 -16.65
CA LYS A 233 26.55 -16.07 -15.64
C LYS A 233 26.39 -14.67 -15.05
N TRP A 234 26.68 -14.49 -13.76
CA TRP A 234 26.64 -13.18 -13.09
C TRP A 234 27.59 -12.13 -13.72
N SER A 235 28.71 -12.56 -14.29
CA SER A 235 29.68 -11.68 -14.97
C SER A 235 29.10 -10.96 -16.20
N GLN A 236 28.07 -11.51 -16.82
CA GLN A 236 27.42 -10.97 -18.03
C GLN A 236 26.58 -9.71 -17.76
N LEU A 237 26.51 -9.24 -16.51
CA LEU A 237 25.75 -8.06 -16.09
C LEU A 237 26.60 -6.78 -15.89
N GLY A 238 27.93 -6.85 -16.02
CA GLY A 238 28.79 -5.67 -15.80
C GLY A 238 28.71 -5.09 -14.37
N LEU A 239 28.51 -5.96 -13.37
CA LEU A 239 28.50 -5.63 -11.94
C LEU A 239 29.91 -5.23 -11.44
N THR A 240 29.99 -4.46 -10.35
CA THR A 240 31.29 -4.14 -9.73
C THR A 240 31.83 -5.30 -8.93
N THR A 241 33.15 -5.37 -8.76
CA THR A 241 33.84 -6.46 -8.04
C THR A 241 33.27 -6.70 -6.66
N ASP A 242 32.94 -5.64 -5.91
CA ASP A 242 32.38 -5.71 -4.55
C ASP A 242 31.04 -6.46 -4.49
N ILE A 243 30.23 -6.33 -5.55
CA ILE A 243 28.93 -6.98 -5.74
C ILE A 243 29.09 -8.39 -6.30
N MET A 244 30.01 -8.60 -7.24
CA MET A 244 30.36 -9.95 -7.73
C MET A 244 30.88 -10.84 -6.59
N ASP A 245 31.73 -10.29 -5.72
CA ASP A 245 32.23 -10.97 -4.54
C ASP A 245 31.11 -11.27 -3.53
N LEU A 246 30.20 -10.32 -3.28
CA LEU A 246 29.04 -10.56 -2.42
C LEU A 246 28.16 -11.70 -2.95
N ILE A 247 27.88 -11.72 -4.25
CA ILE A 247 27.06 -12.76 -4.89
C ILE A 247 27.76 -14.12 -4.85
N THR A 248 29.04 -14.18 -5.19
CA THR A 248 29.74 -15.46 -5.44
C THR A 248 30.52 -16.02 -4.26
N LYS A 249 30.93 -15.18 -3.28
CA LYS A 249 31.71 -15.59 -2.10
C LYS A 249 30.85 -15.55 -0.83
N ASP A 250 30.20 -14.41 -0.54
CA ASP A 250 29.42 -14.25 0.69
C ASP A 250 28.07 -15.01 0.62
N PHE A 251 27.37 -14.95 -0.52
CA PHE A 251 26.09 -15.64 -0.73
C PHE A 251 26.22 -16.98 -1.48
N ALA A 252 27.40 -17.31 -2.01
CA ALA A 252 27.67 -18.54 -2.77
C ALA A 252 26.70 -18.83 -3.94
N PHE A 253 26.10 -17.80 -4.56
CA PHE A 253 25.17 -17.96 -5.69
C PHE A 253 25.93 -18.33 -6.97
N VAL A 254 26.02 -19.64 -7.26
CA VAL A 254 26.74 -20.19 -8.42
C VAL A 254 26.24 -19.63 -9.76
N SER A 255 24.93 -19.53 -9.94
CA SER A 255 24.27 -19.11 -11.19
C SER A 255 23.00 -18.28 -10.92
N PRO A 256 22.54 -17.46 -11.88
CA PRO A 256 21.27 -16.76 -11.77
C PRO A 256 20.09 -17.72 -11.96
N THR A 257 19.05 -17.59 -11.12
CA THR A 257 17.79 -18.34 -11.29
C THR A 257 17.06 -17.92 -12.58
N PRO A 258 16.13 -18.72 -13.13
CA PRO A 258 15.40 -18.37 -14.35
C PRO A 258 14.76 -16.96 -14.40
N ILE A 259 14.24 -16.47 -13.27
CA ILE A 259 13.68 -15.10 -13.21
C ILE A 259 14.79 -14.05 -13.14
N GLN A 260 15.91 -14.30 -12.47
CA GLN A 260 17.07 -13.41 -12.45
C GLN A 260 17.71 -13.33 -13.83
N ALA A 261 17.92 -14.49 -14.47
CA ALA A 261 18.52 -14.66 -15.79
C ALA A 261 17.85 -13.82 -16.87
N GLN A 262 16.52 -13.76 -16.89
CA GLN A 262 15.79 -12.99 -17.90
C GLN A 262 15.37 -11.58 -17.42
N ALA A 263 15.06 -11.36 -16.14
CA ALA A 263 14.56 -10.07 -15.67
C ALA A 263 15.66 -9.05 -15.39
N ILE A 264 16.82 -9.45 -14.85
CA ILE A 264 17.90 -8.50 -14.57
C ILE A 264 18.38 -7.77 -15.83
N PRO A 265 18.72 -8.43 -16.97
CA PRO A 265 19.12 -7.70 -18.17
C PRO A 265 17.98 -6.84 -18.74
N ALA A 266 16.72 -7.31 -18.68
CA ALA A 266 15.57 -6.52 -19.13
C ALA A 266 15.36 -5.23 -18.31
N ILE A 267 15.60 -5.28 -16.99
CA ILE A 267 15.49 -4.12 -16.11
C ILE A 267 16.74 -3.23 -16.23
N MET A 268 17.94 -3.79 -16.40
CA MET A 268 19.14 -3.00 -16.67
C MET A 268 19.07 -2.28 -18.03
N ALA A 269 18.33 -2.81 -19.00
CA ALA A 269 17.98 -2.14 -20.27
C ALA A 269 16.89 -1.05 -20.11
N GLY A 270 16.69 -0.53 -18.90
CA GLY A 270 15.79 0.60 -18.61
C GLY A 270 14.28 0.35 -18.79
N ARG A 271 13.86 -0.91 -19.01
CA ARG A 271 12.45 -1.25 -19.28
C ARG A 271 11.63 -1.37 -18.01
N ASP A 272 10.35 -1.04 -18.12
CA ASP A 272 9.34 -1.50 -17.16
C ASP A 272 9.14 -3.01 -17.32
N VAL A 273 9.04 -3.75 -16.21
CA VAL A 273 9.03 -5.22 -16.22
C VAL A 273 7.96 -5.80 -15.30
N ILE A 274 7.27 -6.84 -15.77
CA ILE A 274 6.31 -7.66 -15.02
C ILE A 274 6.91 -9.06 -14.85
N GLY A 275 7.55 -9.33 -13.71
CA GLY A 275 8.19 -10.59 -13.37
C GLY A 275 7.27 -11.53 -12.59
N ILE A 276 6.87 -12.64 -13.21
CA ILE A 276 5.96 -13.65 -12.64
C ILE A 276 6.74 -14.96 -12.45
N SER A 277 6.90 -15.39 -11.21
CA SER A 277 7.69 -16.58 -10.85
C SER A 277 7.33 -17.11 -9.46
N LYS A 278 7.55 -18.41 -9.22
CA LYS A 278 7.30 -19.13 -7.95
C LYS A 278 7.92 -18.44 -6.72
N THR A 279 7.39 -18.71 -5.53
CA THR A 279 8.05 -18.31 -4.27
C THR A 279 9.43 -18.96 -4.16
N GLY A 280 10.37 -18.30 -3.46
CA GLY A 280 11.74 -18.79 -3.31
C GLY A 280 12.67 -18.55 -4.52
N SER A 281 12.19 -18.21 -5.71
CA SER A 281 12.99 -18.09 -6.94
C SER A 281 13.97 -16.89 -7.03
N GLY A 282 14.28 -16.22 -5.92
CA GLY A 282 15.27 -15.13 -5.91
C GLY A 282 14.80 -13.79 -6.54
N LYS A 283 13.49 -13.55 -6.61
CA LYS A 283 12.87 -12.31 -7.15
C LYS A 283 13.46 -11.02 -6.56
N THR A 284 13.80 -10.99 -5.26
CA THR A 284 14.35 -9.80 -4.58
C THR A 284 15.63 -9.29 -5.24
N VAL A 285 16.57 -10.19 -5.54
CA VAL A 285 17.83 -9.88 -6.24
C VAL A 285 17.56 -9.38 -7.67
N SER A 286 16.48 -9.88 -8.29
CA SER A 286 16.11 -9.53 -9.68
C SER A 286 15.78 -8.04 -9.85
N PHE A 287 15.21 -7.39 -8.83
CA PHE A 287 14.98 -5.94 -8.84
C PHE A 287 16.04 -5.13 -8.10
N LEU A 288 16.67 -5.69 -7.06
CA LEU A 288 17.62 -4.97 -6.22
C LEU A 288 18.94 -4.65 -6.94
N LEU A 289 19.46 -5.55 -7.77
CA LEU A 289 20.70 -5.30 -8.53
C LEU A 289 20.55 -4.15 -9.57
N PRO A 290 19.50 -4.13 -10.43
CA PRO A 290 19.26 -2.98 -11.31
C PRO A 290 18.96 -1.67 -10.56
N LEU A 291 18.21 -1.74 -9.44
CA LEU A 291 17.90 -0.59 -8.59
C LEU A 291 19.19 0.10 -8.08
N LEU A 292 20.11 -0.69 -7.52
CA LEU A 292 21.40 -0.19 -7.03
C LEU A 292 22.28 0.36 -8.18
N ARG A 293 22.25 -0.29 -9.36
CA ARG A 293 22.96 0.19 -10.56
C ARG A 293 22.46 1.56 -11.01
N GLN A 294 21.14 1.77 -11.07
CA GLN A 294 20.57 3.06 -11.47
C GLN A 294 20.84 4.15 -10.43
N ILE A 295 20.61 3.88 -9.14
CA ILE A 295 20.82 4.88 -8.08
C ILE A 295 22.29 5.33 -8.00
N LYS A 296 23.25 4.40 -8.17
CA LYS A 296 24.69 4.73 -8.19
C LYS A 296 25.10 5.59 -9.40
N ALA A 297 24.26 5.72 -10.43
CA ALA A 297 24.49 6.58 -11.59
C ALA A 297 23.76 7.94 -11.53
N LEU A 298 22.94 8.18 -10.51
CA LEU A 298 22.32 9.49 -10.26
C LEU A 298 23.28 10.41 -9.49
N ARG A 299 23.08 11.73 -9.57
CA ARG A 299 23.74 12.64 -8.62
C ARG A 299 23.29 12.31 -7.18
N PRO A 300 24.16 12.47 -6.17
CA PRO A 300 23.77 12.35 -4.75
C PRO A 300 22.57 13.25 -4.38
N LEU A 301 21.99 12.99 -3.20
CA LEU A 301 21.06 13.93 -2.58
C LEU A 301 21.83 15.20 -2.17
N ALA A 302 21.32 16.37 -2.54
CA ALA A 302 21.83 17.65 -2.09
C ALA A 302 21.40 17.95 -0.64
N SER A 303 22.05 18.92 0.02
CA SER A 303 21.63 19.37 1.35
C SER A 303 20.19 19.90 1.30
N GLY A 304 19.28 19.26 2.03
CA GLY A 304 17.84 19.55 2.01
C GLY A 304 16.99 18.65 1.08
N GLU A 305 17.59 17.85 0.20
CA GLU A 305 16.85 16.80 -0.53
C GLU A 305 16.70 15.55 0.35
N THR A 306 15.48 15.25 0.79
CA THR A 306 15.22 14.08 1.65
C THR A 306 15.13 12.76 0.87
N GLY A 307 14.90 12.82 -0.44
CA GLY A 307 14.70 11.65 -1.29
C GLY A 307 13.30 11.02 -1.15
N PRO A 308 13.10 9.78 -1.63
CA PRO A 308 14.12 8.83 -2.11
C PRO A 308 14.38 8.90 -3.61
N MET A 309 15.34 8.09 -4.08
CA MET A 309 15.55 7.80 -5.50
C MET A 309 14.90 6.45 -5.90
N GLY A 310 14.99 5.47 -5.00
CA GLY A 310 14.34 4.17 -5.10
C GLY A 310 13.18 4.01 -4.13
N LEU A 311 12.04 3.51 -4.62
CA LEU A 311 10.90 3.14 -3.80
C LEU A 311 10.56 1.66 -3.99
N ILE A 312 10.48 0.90 -2.90
CA ILE A 312 10.00 -0.49 -2.90
C ILE A 312 8.72 -0.57 -2.07
N LEU A 313 7.61 -0.95 -2.71
CA LEU A 313 6.31 -1.14 -2.07
C LEU A 313 6.04 -2.63 -1.82
N ALA A 314 5.71 -2.97 -0.58
CA ALA A 314 5.42 -4.32 -0.11
C ALA A 314 4.06 -4.39 0.64
N PRO A 315 3.36 -5.54 0.61
CA PRO A 315 2.01 -5.69 1.18
C PRO A 315 1.98 -5.74 2.71
N THR A 316 2.97 -6.37 3.35
CA THR A 316 3.04 -6.55 4.80
C THR A 316 4.23 -5.78 5.38
N ARG A 317 4.15 -5.45 6.67
CA ARG A 317 5.24 -4.72 7.36
C ARG A 317 6.49 -5.58 7.39
N GLU A 318 6.26 -6.86 7.58
CA GLU A 318 7.25 -7.88 7.75
C GLU A 318 8.00 -8.15 6.44
N LEU A 319 7.32 -8.18 5.26
CA LEU A 319 8.02 -8.27 3.97
C LEU A 319 8.88 -7.03 3.71
N ALA A 320 8.40 -5.84 4.08
CA ALA A 320 9.18 -4.61 3.96
C ALA A 320 10.44 -4.63 4.85
N VAL A 321 10.37 -5.24 6.05
CA VAL A 321 11.56 -5.49 6.88
C VAL A 321 12.51 -6.48 6.18
N GLN A 322 12.01 -7.63 5.71
CA GLN A 322 12.85 -8.62 5.01
C GLN A 322 13.56 -8.02 3.77
N ILE A 323 12.84 -7.25 2.95
CA ILE A 323 13.43 -6.57 1.77
C ILE A 323 14.46 -5.51 2.19
N HIS A 324 14.24 -4.79 3.30
CA HIS A 324 15.21 -3.84 3.83
C HIS A 324 16.45 -4.53 4.41
N GLU A 325 16.30 -5.67 5.10
CA GLU A 325 17.40 -6.52 5.58
C GLU A 325 18.27 -7.00 4.41
N GLU A 326 17.68 -7.54 3.34
CA GLU A 326 18.43 -7.89 2.12
C GLU A 326 19.09 -6.66 1.48
N THR A 327 18.36 -5.54 1.35
CA THR A 327 18.90 -4.28 0.82
C THR A 327 20.13 -3.83 1.60
N ALA A 328 20.10 -3.91 2.94
CA ALA A 328 21.22 -3.52 3.80
C ALA A 328 22.49 -4.35 3.55
N LYS A 329 22.38 -5.66 3.28
CA LYS A 329 23.53 -6.51 2.93
C LYS A 329 24.25 -6.02 1.67
N PHE A 330 23.49 -5.71 0.61
CA PHE A 330 24.07 -5.17 -0.62
C PHE A 330 24.63 -3.75 -0.41
N LEU A 331 23.97 -2.90 0.39
CA LEU A 331 24.48 -1.57 0.73
C LEU A 331 25.79 -1.62 1.55
N GLY A 332 26.01 -2.65 2.36
CA GLY A 332 27.29 -2.86 3.06
C GLY A 332 28.50 -2.97 2.11
N ARG A 333 28.29 -3.29 0.83
CA ARG A 333 29.31 -3.30 -0.23
C ARG A 333 29.24 -2.10 -1.19
N VAL A 334 28.25 -1.20 -1.04
CA VAL A 334 28.06 -0.02 -1.91
C VAL A 334 28.15 1.26 -1.09
N SER A 335 29.33 1.86 -1.10
CA SER A 335 29.62 3.06 -0.30
C SER A 335 28.65 4.22 -0.58
N LYS A 336 28.28 4.93 0.50
CA LYS A 336 27.48 6.17 0.52
C LYS A 336 26.01 6.05 0.10
N LEU A 337 25.43 4.85 -0.01
CA LEU A 337 23.99 4.65 -0.19
C LEU A 337 23.33 4.14 1.10
N ARG A 338 22.12 4.64 1.43
CA ARG A 338 21.34 4.26 2.62
C ARG A 338 19.95 3.76 2.23
N SER A 339 19.35 2.98 3.11
CA SER A 339 17.93 2.60 3.01
C SER A 339 17.21 2.69 4.35
N ILE A 340 15.87 2.70 4.31
CA ILE A 340 15.01 2.73 5.49
C ILE A 340 13.76 1.85 5.28
N CYS A 341 13.27 1.22 6.35
CA CYS A 341 11.99 0.52 6.37
C CYS A 341 10.87 1.38 6.98
N CYS A 342 9.97 1.88 6.13
CA CYS A 342 8.85 2.74 6.48
C CYS A 342 7.55 1.92 6.64
N THR A 343 7.38 1.33 7.81
CA THR A 343 6.25 0.46 8.16
C THR A 343 5.41 1.01 9.31
N GLY A 344 4.17 0.56 9.44
CA GLY A 344 3.32 0.90 10.58
C GLY A 344 3.78 0.18 11.86
N GLY A 345 3.58 0.80 13.02
CA GLY A 345 3.85 0.19 14.34
C GLY A 345 5.33 0.18 14.77
N SER A 346 6.26 0.49 13.89
CA SER A 346 7.59 0.99 14.24
C SER A 346 7.53 2.51 14.50
N GLU A 347 8.46 3.00 15.32
CA GLU A 347 8.45 4.37 15.83
C GLU A 347 8.51 5.42 14.71
N LEU A 348 7.49 6.27 14.65
CA LEU A 348 7.42 7.33 13.65
C LEU A 348 8.52 8.38 13.86
N LYS A 349 8.90 8.66 15.10
CA LYS A 349 9.96 9.62 15.48
C LYS A 349 11.33 9.21 14.93
N GLN A 350 11.65 7.92 14.99
CA GLN A 350 12.87 7.36 14.39
C GLN A 350 12.81 7.46 12.85
N GLN A 351 11.69 7.07 12.23
CA GLN A 351 11.51 7.19 10.77
C GLN A 351 11.67 8.63 10.27
N ILE A 352 11.06 9.61 10.96
CA ILE A 352 11.21 11.05 10.66
C ILE A 352 12.68 11.47 10.75
N ASN A 353 13.39 11.05 11.79
CA ASN A 353 14.76 11.51 12.04
C ASN A 353 15.80 10.90 11.07
N GLU A 354 15.59 9.70 10.56
CA GLU A 354 16.43 9.16 9.47
C GLU A 354 16.11 9.82 8.12
N LEU A 355 14.83 10.02 7.78
CA LEU A 355 14.43 10.68 6.53
C LEU A 355 14.94 12.12 6.41
N LYS A 356 15.02 12.87 7.53
CA LYS A 356 15.65 14.20 7.60
C LYS A 356 17.13 14.21 7.15
N LYS A 357 17.85 13.09 7.24
CA LYS A 357 19.27 12.99 6.81
C LYS A 357 19.41 12.77 5.30
N GLY A 358 18.30 12.67 4.57
CA GLY A 358 18.23 12.10 3.22
C GLY A 358 18.34 10.58 3.26
N ILE A 359 17.56 9.88 2.45
CA ILE A 359 17.67 8.42 2.25
C ILE A 359 17.49 8.10 0.77
N GLU A 360 18.38 7.29 0.21
CA GLU A 360 18.36 7.00 -1.23
C GLU A 360 17.34 5.91 -1.61
N ILE A 361 17.08 4.93 -0.72
CA ILE A 361 16.10 3.85 -0.94
C ILE A 361 15.08 3.76 0.22
N VAL A 362 13.79 3.88 -0.08
CA VAL A 362 12.71 3.60 0.90
C VAL A 362 12.03 2.27 0.58
N VAL A 363 11.96 1.38 1.57
CA VAL A 363 11.14 0.16 1.54
C VAL A 363 9.92 0.40 2.43
N ALA A 364 8.70 0.26 1.93
CA ALA A 364 7.51 0.71 2.66
C ALA A 364 6.25 -0.14 2.42
N THR A 365 5.33 -0.09 3.39
CA THR A 365 3.92 -0.43 3.11
C THR A 365 3.18 0.83 2.59
N PRO A 366 2.30 0.73 1.58
CA PRO A 366 1.68 1.89 0.94
C PRO A 366 1.00 2.88 1.90
N GLY A 367 0.38 2.37 2.98
CA GLY A 367 -0.26 3.22 4.00
C GLY A 367 0.73 4.13 4.75
N ARG A 368 1.83 3.58 5.28
CA ARG A 368 2.84 4.37 6.00
C ARG A 368 3.62 5.29 5.05
N PHE A 369 3.82 4.89 3.79
CA PHE A 369 4.40 5.80 2.79
C PHE A 369 3.52 7.04 2.56
N ILE A 370 2.21 6.86 2.40
CA ILE A 370 1.25 7.98 2.30
C ILE A 370 1.25 8.85 3.58
N ASP A 371 1.29 8.24 4.77
CA ASP A 371 1.41 9.00 6.02
C ASP A 371 2.63 9.94 5.97
N LEU A 372 3.81 9.41 5.67
CA LEU A 372 5.08 10.16 5.60
C LEU A 372 5.09 11.25 4.52
N LEU A 373 4.46 11.01 3.36
CA LEU A 373 4.25 12.02 2.31
C LEU A 373 3.32 13.17 2.74
N THR A 374 2.49 12.99 3.77
CA THR A 374 1.58 14.03 4.27
C THR A 374 2.12 14.80 5.48
N LEU A 375 3.13 14.28 6.18
CA LEU A 375 3.76 14.96 7.32
C LEU A 375 4.48 16.24 6.90
N ASN A 376 4.55 17.21 7.82
CA ASN A 376 5.18 18.52 7.64
C ASN A 376 4.68 19.25 6.37
N SER A 377 3.39 19.12 6.04
CA SER A 377 2.78 19.63 4.79
C SER A 377 3.43 19.11 3.49
N GLY A 378 3.99 17.89 3.53
CA GLY A 378 4.73 17.28 2.42
C GLY A 378 6.16 17.81 2.25
N LYS A 379 6.78 18.34 3.32
CA LYS A 379 8.21 18.72 3.32
C LYS A 379 9.14 17.62 3.81
N LEU A 380 8.62 16.57 4.48
CA LEU A 380 9.45 15.51 5.06
C LEU A 380 10.02 14.56 3.99
N LEU A 381 9.21 14.18 3.01
CA LEU A 381 9.52 13.16 2.02
C LEU A 381 9.01 13.60 0.66
N ASN A 382 9.84 13.57 -0.38
CA ASN A 382 9.48 14.09 -1.70
C ASN A 382 9.77 13.07 -2.82
N THR A 383 8.77 12.82 -3.66
CA THR A 383 8.82 11.85 -4.76
C THR A 383 9.41 12.40 -6.06
N GLU A 384 9.79 13.68 -6.13
CA GLU A 384 10.46 14.30 -7.29
C GLU A 384 11.75 13.56 -7.73
N ARG A 385 12.59 13.14 -6.76
CA ARG A 385 13.83 12.39 -7.03
C ARG A 385 13.59 10.91 -7.36
N VAL A 386 12.38 10.36 -7.20
CA VAL A 386 12.11 8.92 -7.37
C VAL A 386 12.14 8.54 -8.86
N THR A 387 13.18 7.82 -9.26
CA THR A 387 13.36 7.33 -10.63
C THR A 387 12.99 5.86 -10.80
N PHE A 388 13.06 5.06 -9.74
CA PHE A 388 12.84 3.62 -9.79
C PHE A 388 11.78 3.19 -8.76
N VAL A 389 10.77 2.43 -9.20
CA VAL A 389 9.69 1.92 -8.33
C VAL A 389 9.51 0.41 -8.49
N VAL A 390 9.63 -0.32 -7.37
CA VAL A 390 9.31 -1.75 -7.26
C VAL A 390 7.93 -1.91 -6.59
N MET A 391 7.11 -2.80 -7.13
CA MET A 391 5.96 -3.41 -6.44
C MET A 391 6.22 -4.91 -6.29
N ASP A 392 6.53 -5.38 -5.08
CA ASP A 392 6.75 -6.81 -4.80
C ASP A 392 5.53 -7.43 -4.10
N GLU A 393 5.37 -8.75 -4.25
CA GLU A 393 4.13 -9.49 -3.96
C GLU A 393 2.88 -8.73 -4.46
N ALA A 394 2.92 -8.29 -5.72
CA ALA A 394 1.96 -7.33 -6.26
C ALA A 394 0.50 -7.86 -6.34
N ASP A 395 0.28 -9.17 -6.37
CA ASP A 395 -1.08 -9.72 -6.24
C ASP A 395 -1.62 -9.63 -4.80
N ARG A 396 -0.75 -9.67 -3.78
CA ARG A 396 -1.10 -9.45 -2.38
C ARG A 396 -1.42 -7.98 -2.09
N LEU A 397 -0.67 -7.06 -2.71
CA LEU A 397 -1.00 -5.62 -2.69
C LEU A 397 -2.44 -5.37 -3.17
N PHE A 398 -2.92 -6.18 -4.11
CA PHE A 398 -4.27 -6.11 -4.65
C PHE A 398 -5.32 -6.82 -3.80
N ASP A 399 -5.02 -8.02 -3.29
CA ASP A 399 -5.93 -8.77 -2.42
C ASP A 399 -6.14 -8.10 -1.05
N LEU A 400 -5.18 -7.30 -0.57
CA LEU A 400 -5.30 -6.45 0.62
C LEU A 400 -5.94 -5.07 0.33
N GLY A 401 -6.26 -4.76 -0.93
CA GLY A 401 -6.96 -3.54 -1.32
C GLY A 401 -6.10 -2.26 -1.34
N PHE A 402 -4.78 -2.36 -1.51
CA PHE A 402 -3.90 -1.18 -1.61
C PHE A 402 -3.90 -0.48 -2.99
N GLU A 403 -4.71 -0.93 -3.96
CA GLU A 403 -4.82 -0.30 -5.29
C GLU A 403 -5.03 1.24 -5.22
N PRO A 404 -5.94 1.79 -4.39
CA PRO A 404 -6.14 3.23 -4.30
C PRO A 404 -4.90 3.97 -3.80
N GLN A 405 -4.23 3.42 -2.78
CA GLN A 405 -3.03 3.99 -2.16
C GLN A 405 -1.86 4.00 -3.16
N ILE A 406 -1.60 2.89 -3.84
CA ILE A 406 -0.55 2.82 -4.87
C ILE A 406 -0.89 3.76 -6.03
N THR A 407 -2.17 3.88 -6.40
CA THR A 407 -2.64 4.83 -7.43
C THR A 407 -2.47 6.29 -7.00
N GLU A 408 -2.49 6.62 -5.70
CA GLU A 408 -2.20 7.96 -5.18
C GLU A 408 -0.68 8.23 -5.14
N ILE A 409 0.13 7.26 -4.69
CA ILE A 409 1.60 7.32 -4.69
C ILE A 409 2.13 7.55 -6.11
N MET A 410 1.70 6.73 -7.08
CA MET A 410 2.17 6.78 -8.47
C MET A 410 1.73 8.05 -9.24
N LYS A 411 0.90 8.91 -8.64
CA LYS A 411 0.55 10.25 -9.15
C LYS A 411 1.45 11.37 -8.64
N THR A 412 2.28 11.11 -7.64
CA THR A 412 3.30 12.08 -7.16
C THR A 412 4.69 11.81 -7.73
N ILE A 413 4.95 10.58 -8.16
CA ILE A 413 6.21 10.20 -8.78
C ILE A 413 6.18 10.58 -10.27
N ARG A 414 7.31 11.08 -10.78
CA ARG A 414 7.51 11.47 -12.19
C ARG A 414 7.00 10.42 -13.19
N PRO A 415 6.38 10.83 -14.31
CA PRO A 415 5.73 9.90 -15.24
C PRO A 415 6.74 8.93 -15.87
N ASP A 416 7.92 9.44 -16.19
CA ASP A 416 9.06 8.81 -16.83
C ASP A 416 9.97 8.00 -15.90
N LYS A 417 9.55 7.70 -14.65
CA LYS A 417 10.16 6.65 -13.81
C LYS A 417 10.35 5.34 -14.58
N GLN A 418 11.23 4.47 -14.10
CA GLN A 418 11.20 3.04 -14.39
C GLN A 418 10.39 2.32 -13.31
N CYS A 419 9.54 1.38 -13.69
CA CYS A 419 8.72 0.65 -12.74
C CYS A 419 8.69 -0.86 -13.02
N VAL A 420 8.92 -1.64 -11.96
CA VAL A 420 8.95 -3.10 -12.02
C VAL A 420 7.95 -3.70 -11.03
N LEU A 421 7.29 -4.77 -11.46
CA LEU A 421 6.21 -5.45 -10.75
C LEU A 421 6.58 -6.93 -10.63
N PHE A 422 6.76 -7.41 -9.41
CA PHE A 422 7.07 -8.80 -9.12
C PHE A 422 5.93 -9.49 -8.37
N SER A 423 5.61 -10.73 -8.74
CA SER A 423 4.49 -11.48 -8.17
C SER A 423 4.66 -12.99 -8.31
N ALA A 424 3.93 -13.75 -7.49
CA ALA A 424 3.74 -15.19 -7.67
C ALA A 424 2.61 -15.49 -8.67
N THR A 425 1.53 -14.71 -8.66
CA THR A 425 0.38 -14.88 -9.58
C THR A 425 0.04 -13.59 -10.32
N PHE A 426 -0.64 -13.69 -11.47
CA PHE A 426 -0.98 -12.52 -12.30
C PHE A 426 -2.47 -12.50 -12.69
N PRO A 427 -3.38 -12.26 -11.72
CA PRO A 427 -4.81 -12.24 -11.96
C PRO A 427 -5.22 -11.04 -12.83
N THR A 428 -6.37 -11.14 -13.52
CA THR A 428 -6.84 -10.13 -14.48
C THR A 428 -6.91 -8.71 -13.91
N LYS A 429 -7.28 -8.54 -12.63
CA LYS A 429 -7.27 -7.23 -11.95
C LYS A 429 -5.87 -6.59 -11.96
N LEU A 430 -4.86 -7.36 -11.55
CA LEU A 430 -3.47 -6.92 -11.51
C LEU A 430 -2.93 -6.64 -12.92
N LYS A 431 -3.35 -7.43 -13.92
CA LYS A 431 -3.02 -7.16 -15.33
C LYS A 431 -3.57 -5.80 -15.80
N SER A 432 -4.86 -5.53 -15.58
CA SER A 432 -5.50 -4.26 -15.95
C SER A 432 -4.87 -3.06 -15.24
N PHE A 433 -4.45 -3.23 -13.98
CA PHE A 433 -3.71 -2.21 -13.24
C PHE A 433 -2.30 -1.98 -13.80
N ALA A 434 -1.55 -3.05 -14.07
CA ALA A 434 -0.20 -2.97 -14.62
C ALA A 434 -0.18 -2.22 -15.97
N SER A 435 -1.15 -2.49 -16.85
CA SER A 435 -1.30 -1.75 -18.12
C SER A 435 -1.67 -0.27 -17.97
N ARG A 436 -2.10 0.19 -16.78
CA ARG A 436 -2.44 1.60 -16.50
C ARG A 436 -1.26 2.39 -15.88
N ILE A 437 -0.26 1.70 -15.34
CA ILE A 437 0.85 2.31 -14.59
C ILE A 437 2.21 2.11 -15.27
N LEU A 438 2.42 1.01 -16.00
CA LEU A 438 3.68 0.68 -16.64
C LEU A 438 3.72 1.12 -18.11
N ASN A 439 4.85 1.66 -18.55
CA ASN A 439 5.06 2.14 -19.92
C ASN A 439 5.71 1.05 -20.80
N LYS A 440 4.94 0.52 -21.77
CA LYS A 440 5.38 -0.54 -22.71
C LYS A 440 6.14 -1.69 -22.00
N PRO A 441 5.59 -2.30 -20.93
CA PRO A 441 6.33 -3.25 -20.12
C PRO A 441 6.67 -4.54 -20.87
N VAL A 442 7.77 -5.16 -20.48
CA VAL A 442 8.08 -6.56 -20.81
C VAL A 442 7.51 -7.44 -19.71
N SER A 443 6.70 -8.44 -20.05
CA SER A 443 6.22 -9.45 -19.10
C SER A 443 7.02 -10.74 -19.28
N ILE A 444 7.59 -11.22 -18.17
CA ILE A 444 8.43 -12.40 -18.08
C ILE A 444 7.69 -13.38 -17.15
N THR A 445 7.27 -14.51 -17.69
CA THR A 445 6.56 -15.55 -16.94
C THR A 445 7.40 -16.82 -16.92
N ILE A 446 7.89 -17.21 -15.75
CA ILE A 446 8.47 -18.53 -15.54
C ILE A 446 7.31 -19.53 -15.46
N ASN A 447 7.33 -20.57 -16.29
CA ASN A 447 6.17 -21.44 -16.52
C ASN A 447 6.54 -22.92 -16.33
N SER A 448 7.06 -23.20 -15.14
CA SER A 448 7.20 -24.54 -14.57
C SER A 448 5.86 -25.28 -14.56
N LYS A 449 5.88 -26.61 -14.65
CA LYS A 449 4.66 -27.42 -14.77
C LYS A 449 3.73 -27.29 -13.56
N SER A 450 4.29 -27.01 -12.38
CA SER A 450 3.55 -26.58 -11.20
C SER A 450 3.78 -25.10 -10.88
N LEU A 451 2.76 -24.49 -10.26
CA LEU A 451 2.84 -23.17 -9.61
C LEU A 451 3.64 -23.21 -8.29
N ILE A 452 3.93 -24.40 -7.79
CA ILE A 452 4.55 -24.70 -6.50
C ILE A 452 5.97 -25.21 -6.76
N ASN A 453 6.92 -24.97 -5.83
CA ASN A 453 8.30 -25.40 -6.05
C ASN A 453 8.39 -26.93 -6.04
N GLU A 454 9.10 -27.51 -7.00
CA GLU A 454 9.11 -28.96 -7.25
C GLU A 454 9.81 -29.74 -6.12
N ASN A 455 10.63 -29.04 -5.32
CA ASN A 455 11.26 -29.55 -4.11
C ASN A 455 10.30 -29.67 -2.90
N ILE A 456 9.06 -29.15 -3.00
CA ILE A 456 8.01 -29.30 -1.98
C ILE A 456 7.26 -30.61 -2.23
N GLU A 457 7.36 -31.58 -1.33
CA GLU A 457 6.49 -32.75 -1.32
C GLU A 457 5.11 -32.36 -0.79
N GLN A 458 4.07 -32.43 -1.63
CA GLN A 458 2.70 -32.09 -1.24
C GLN A 458 1.93 -33.34 -0.81
N LYS A 459 1.35 -33.28 0.40
CA LYS A 459 0.53 -34.35 0.98
C LYS A 459 -0.88 -33.85 1.31
N LEU A 460 -1.87 -34.73 1.22
CA LEU A 460 -3.28 -34.43 1.50
C LEU A 460 -3.85 -35.48 2.46
N ARG A 461 -4.62 -35.03 3.45
CA ARG A 461 -5.51 -35.87 4.25
C ARG A 461 -6.90 -35.24 4.33
N ILE A 462 -7.93 -36.07 4.20
CA ILE A 462 -9.34 -35.67 4.21
C ILE A 462 -10.01 -36.28 5.44
N TYR A 463 -10.68 -35.44 6.23
CA TYR A 463 -11.36 -35.82 7.47
C TYR A 463 -12.84 -35.47 7.41
N ASP A 464 -13.68 -36.19 8.15
CA ASP A 464 -15.12 -35.96 8.12
C ASP A 464 -15.58 -35.01 9.26
N ASN A 465 -14.72 -34.70 10.25
CA ASN A 465 -14.93 -33.64 11.24
C ASN A 465 -13.62 -32.99 11.78
N ASP A 466 -13.77 -31.89 12.53
CA ASP A 466 -12.65 -31.11 13.10
C ASP A 466 -11.85 -31.84 14.21
N GLU A 467 -12.41 -32.86 14.86
CA GLU A 467 -11.74 -33.59 15.95
C GLU A 467 -10.80 -34.66 15.40
N GLU A 468 -11.25 -35.42 14.41
CA GLU A 468 -10.40 -36.27 13.56
C GLU A 468 -9.27 -35.47 12.91
N LYS A 469 -9.58 -34.27 12.40
CA LYS A 469 -8.59 -33.34 11.84
C LYS A 469 -7.56 -32.89 12.89
N PHE A 470 -7.95 -32.76 14.16
CA PHE A 470 -7.01 -32.44 15.25
C PHE A 470 -6.11 -33.61 15.64
N GLU A 471 -6.64 -34.82 15.86
CA GLU A 471 -5.78 -35.99 16.13
C GLU A 471 -4.90 -36.33 14.92
N GLY A 472 -5.38 -36.08 13.69
CA GLY A 472 -4.58 -36.15 12.47
C GLY A 472 -3.44 -35.12 12.39
N LEU A 473 -3.64 -33.91 12.93
CA LEU A 473 -2.53 -32.96 13.15
C LEU A 473 -1.53 -33.52 14.18
N LEU A 474 -2.00 -34.11 15.28
CA LEU A 474 -1.11 -34.71 16.28
C LEU A 474 -0.31 -35.88 15.73
N GLU A 475 -0.89 -36.70 14.86
CA GLU A 475 -0.17 -37.78 14.16
C GLU A 475 0.96 -37.23 13.28
N ILE A 476 0.69 -36.21 12.46
CA ILE A 476 1.70 -35.57 11.61
C ILE A 476 2.84 -34.98 12.43
N LEU A 477 2.53 -34.32 13.55
CA LEU A 477 3.54 -33.75 14.46
C LEU A 477 4.35 -34.84 15.15
N ARG A 478 3.70 -35.93 15.61
CA ARG A 478 4.40 -37.12 16.16
C ARG A 478 5.38 -37.69 15.15
N THR A 479 4.99 -37.91 13.89
CA THR A 479 5.84 -38.51 12.86
C THR A 479 7.11 -37.70 12.58
N GLN A 480 7.09 -36.37 12.78
CA GLN A 480 8.30 -35.55 12.76
C GLN A 480 9.13 -35.74 14.04
N THR A 481 8.52 -35.65 15.22
CA THR A 481 9.22 -35.77 16.51
C THR A 481 9.76 -37.18 16.79
N SER A 482 9.22 -38.23 16.17
CA SER A 482 9.64 -39.62 16.36
C SER A 482 10.64 -40.13 15.31
N MET A 483 11.15 -39.27 14.43
CA MET A 483 12.36 -39.59 13.65
C MET A 483 13.65 -39.38 14.47
N ASP A 484 13.58 -38.70 15.61
CA ASP A 484 14.70 -38.46 16.54
C ASP A 484 15.08 -39.71 17.38
N THR A 485 14.47 -40.89 17.15
CA THR A 485 14.67 -42.11 17.95
C THR A 485 14.78 -43.39 17.12
N GLU A 486 16.01 -43.80 16.74
CA GLU A 486 16.75 -44.80 17.54
C GLU A 486 18.19 -45.09 17.01
N ASP A 487 18.49 -44.95 15.71
CA ASP A 487 19.73 -45.50 15.11
C ASP A 487 20.87 -44.52 14.73
N GLU A 488 20.63 -43.23 14.42
CA GLU A 488 21.70 -42.28 14.02
C GLU A 488 21.77 -41.01 14.89
N LYS A 489 23.00 -40.59 15.24
CA LYS A 489 23.30 -39.54 16.24
C LYS A 489 23.45 -38.13 15.64
N ASP A 490 22.52 -37.74 14.78
CA ASP A 490 22.48 -36.38 14.21
C ASP A 490 21.74 -35.40 15.14
N ASP A 491 22.38 -35.04 16.26
CA ASP A 491 21.90 -34.02 17.22
C ASP A 491 21.65 -32.64 16.56
N GLU A 492 22.13 -32.41 15.34
CA GLU A 492 22.12 -31.12 14.64
C GLU A 492 20.83 -30.78 13.87
N LYS A 493 19.93 -31.74 13.62
CA LYS A 493 18.76 -31.51 12.74
C LYS A 493 17.63 -30.74 13.45
N ASP A 494 17.34 -29.52 12.98
CA ASP A 494 16.33 -28.61 13.53
C ASP A 494 15.07 -28.56 12.64
N GLU A 495 14.18 -29.54 12.82
CA GLU A 495 12.97 -29.73 12.00
C GLU A 495 11.79 -28.87 12.49
N LYS A 496 11.96 -27.55 12.38
CA LYS A 496 10.90 -26.58 12.71
C LYS A 496 9.66 -26.76 11.81
N THR A 497 8.48 -26.51 12.37
CA THR A 497 7.18 -26.64 11.69
C THR A 497 6.37 -25.33 11.70
N ILE A 498 5.62 -25.03 10.63
CA ILE A 498 4.56 -23.98 10.64
C ILE A 498 3.18 -24.62 10.45
N VAL A 499 2.21 -24.23 11.27
CA VAL A 499 0.79 -24.61 11.15
C VAL A 499 -0.07 -23.40 10.77
N PHE A 500 -0.71 -23.46 9.60
CA PHE A 500 -1.57 -22.40 9.09
C PHE A 500 -3.04 -22.61 9.43
N VAL A 501 -3.63 -21.58 10.04
CA VAL A 501 -5.04 -21.53 10.46
C VAL A 501 -5.78 -20.35 9.81
N SER A 502 -7.11 -20.45 9.72
CA SER A 502 -7.95 -19.51 8.98
C SER A 502 -8.41 -18.28 9.79
N SER A 503 -8.41 -18.35 11.13
CA SER A 503 -8.88 -17.28 12.00
C SER A 503 -8.01 -17.12 13.25
N GLN A 504 -8.18 -15.99 13.95
CA GLN A 504 -7.47 -15.71 15.19
C GLN A 504 -7.93 -16.67 16.30
N GLN A 505 -9.25 -16.86 16.42
CA GLN A 505 -9.87 -17.74 17.40
C GLN A 505 -9.42 -19.21 17.24
N ILE A 506 -9.21 -19.68 16.00
CA ILE A 506 -8.67 -21.02 15.75
C ILE A 506 -7.17 -21.07 16.07
N CYS A 507 -6.42 -19.99 15.85
CA CYS A 507 -5.01 -19.89 16.25
C CYS A 507 -4.87 -20.07 17.77
N ASP A 508 -5.65 -19.34 18.56
CA ASP A 508 -5.66 -19.44 20.01
C ASP A 508 -6.14 -20.83 20.48
N LEU A 509 -7.23 -21.36 19.90
CA LEU A 509 -7.77 -22.68 20.25
C LEU A 509 -6.76 -23.82 20.01
N ILE A 510 -6.17 -23.90 18.81
CA ILE A 510 -5.22 -24.96 18.47
C ILE A 510 -3.90 -24.77 19.24
N TYR A 511 -3.52 -23.53 19.58
CA TYR A 511 -2.38 -23.24 20.46
C TYR A 511 -2.59 -23.86 21.85
N TYR A 512 -3.73 -23.61 22.51
CA TYR A 512 -4.03 -24.21 23.81
C TYR A 512 -4.10 -25.73 23.75
N ARG A 513 -4.82 -26.30 22.76
CA ARG A 513 -4.94 -27.76 22.60
C ARG A 513 -3.59 -28.47 22.36
N LEU A 514 -2.61 -27.79 21.75
CA LEU A 514 -1.26 -28.33 21.56
C LEU A 514 -0.39 -28.19 22.82
N GLN A 515 -0.53 -27.09 23.57
CA GLN A 515 0.13 -26.89 24.87
C GLN A 515 -0.36 -27.93 25.90
N GLU A 516 -1.66 -28.25 25.92
CA GLU A 516 -2.24 -29.34 26.74
C GLU A 516 -1.68 -30.74 26.39
N ARG A 517 -1.15 -30.91 25.18
CA ARG A 517 -0.47 -32.12 24.71
C ARG A 517 1.06 -32.01 24.80
N ASN A 518 1.58 -31.03 25.55
CA ASN A 518 3.00 -30.74 25.81
C ASN A 518 3.85 -30.37 24.57
N TYR A 519 3.25 -29.84 23.50
CA TYR A 519 4.01 -29.33 22.35
C TYR A 519 4.52 -27.90 22.57
N THR A 520 5.79 -27.65 22.26
CA THR A 520 6.41 -26.31 22.31
C THR A 520 5.96 -25.46 21.13
N THR A 521 4.81 -24.78 21.31
CA THR A 521 4.18 -23.95 20.28
C THR A 521 4.33 -22.45 20.51
N TYR A 522 4.25 -21.68 19.43
CA TYR A 522 4.16 -20.21 19.43
C TYR A 522 3.02 -19.77 18.52
N ALA A 523 2.19 -18.81 18.95
CA ALA A 523 1.03 -18.34 18.18
C ALA A 523 1.18 -16.88 17.72
N ILE A 524 1.05 -16.65 16.41
CA ILE A 524 1.19 -15.33 15.75
C ILE A 524 -0.02 -15.02 14.85
N HIS A 525 -0.82 -14.02 15.25
CA HIS A 525 -2.02 -13.55 14.53
C HIS A 525 -2.22 -12.05 14.79
N ALA A 526 -3.00 -11.38 13.94
CA ALA A 526 -3.15 -9.92 13.96
C ALA A 526 -3.88 -9.33 15.18
N GLY A 527 -4.36 -10.16 16.12
CA GLY A 527 -4.90 -9.73 17.41
C GLY A 527 -3.82 -9.50 18.48
N LYS A 528 -2.63 -10.10 18.31
CA LYS A 528 -1.51 -9.96 19.24
C LYS A 528 -0.74 -8.66 19.02
N PRO A 529 -0.36 -7.92 20.09
CA PRO A 529 0.51 -6.75 20.00
C PRO A 529 1.80 -7.03 19.21
N TYR A 530 2.34 -6.00 18.54
CA TYR A 530 3.54 -6.15 17.71
C TYR A 530 4.73 -6.75 18.47
N ASN A 531 4.99 -6.27 19.69
CA ASN A 531 6.08 -6.73 20.54
C ASN A 531 5.93 -8.21 20.95
N GLU A 532 4.69 -8.67 21.16
CA GLU A 532 4.42 -10.09 21.43
C GLU A 532 4.71 -10.93 20.18
N ARG A 533 4.19 -10.52 19.00
CA ARG A 533 4.45 -11.23 17.74
C ARG A 533 5.94 -11.32 17.41
N ALA A 534 6.70 -10.25 17.66
CA ALA A 534 8.15 -10.24 17.50
C ALA A 534 8.82 -11.19 18.49
N SER A 535 8.47 -11.13 19.78
CA SER A 535 9.03 -12.04 20.81
C SER A 535 8.71 -13.51 20.53
N SER A 536 7.49 -13.83 20.08
CA SER A 536 7.11 -15.18 19.66
C SER A 536 7.91 -15.66 18.45
N LEU A 537 8.25 -14.78 17.50
CA LEU A 537 9.06 -15.13 16.33
C LEU A 537 10.52 -15.39 16.69
N GLU A 538 11.13 -14.58 17.56
CA GLU A 538 12.51 -14.81 18.01
C GLU A 538 12.63 -16.04 18.92
N LYS A 539 11.60 -16.34 19.73
CA LYS A 539 11.51 -17.60 20.49
C LYS A 539 11.39 -18.81 19.55
N PHE A 540 10.53 -18.74 18.54
CA PHE A 540 10.42 -19.80 17.54
C PHE A 540 11.74 -20.04 16.78
N LYS A 541 12.43 -18.97 16.35
CA LYS A 541 13.75 -19.05 15.70
C LYS A 541 14.77 -19.80 16.57
N SER A 542 14.85 -19.48 17.86
CA SER A 542 15.83 -20.03 18.80
C SER A 542 15.47 -21.40 19.40
N THR A 543 14.25 -21.90 19.20
CA THR A 543 13.77 -23.17 19.79
C THR A 543 13.90 -24.32 18.78
N LYS A 544 14.74 -25.32 19.08
CA LYS A 544 14.88 -26.54 18.25
C LYS A 544 13.53 -27.25 18.10
N ASN A 545 13.19 -27.70 16.89
CA ASN A 545 11.96 -28.43 16.56
C ASN A 545 10.66 -27.69 16.98
N GLY A 546 10.72 -26.36 17.10
CA GLY A 546 9.58 -25.52 17.50
C GLY A 546 8.44 -25.49 16.47
N ILE A 547 7.22 -25.22 16.94
CA ILE A 547 6.01 -25.16 16.09
C ILE A 547 5.42 -23.74 16.10
N LEU A 548 5.31 -23.11 14.93
CA LEU A 548 4.68 -21.80 14.76
C LEU A 548 3.24 -21.94 14.24
N LEU A 549 2.25 -21.68 15.08
CA LEU A 549 0.88 -21.45 14.64
C LEU A 549 0.74 -20.01 14.15
N CYS A 550 0.19 -19.83 12.95
CA CYS A 550 -0.15 -18.48 12.49
C CYS A 550 -1.32 -18.43 11.51
N THR A 551 -1.99 -17.28 11.51
CA THR A 551 -3.03 -17.00 10.51
C THR A 551 -2.43 -16.69 9.14
N GLU A 552 -3.10 -17.11 8.06
CA GLU A 552 -2.65 -16.91 6.67
C GLU A 552 -2.22 -15.46 6.33
N VAL A 553 -2.81 -14.44 6.95
CA VAL A 553 -2.43 -13.02 6.80
C VAL A 553 -0.96 -12.75 7.19
N LEU A 554 -0.43 -13.51 8.14
CA LEU A 554 0.96 -13.40 8.62
C LEU A 554 1.88 -14.49 8.05
N SER A 555 1.37 -15.40 7.21
CA SER A 555 2.22 -16.31 6.42
C SER A 555 3.17 -15.58 5.48
N ARG A 556 2.85 -14.35 5.07
CA ARG A 556 3.57 -13.60 4.04
C ARG A 556 4.37 -12.45 4.61
N GLY A 557 5.65 -12.45 4.28
CA GLY A 557 6.60 -11.43 4.70
C GLY A 557 7.20 -11.61 6.09
N LEU A 558 6.64 -12.43 6.98
CA LEU A 558 7.39 -12.79 8.18
C LEU A 558 8.72 -13.44 7.77
N ASN A 559 9.80 -12.89 8.31
CA ASN A 559 11.13 -13.51 8.34
C ASN A 559 11.11 -14.67 9.36
N VAL A 560 10.26 -15.66 9.06
CA VAL A 560 10.33 -17.00 9.63
C VAL A 560 11.51 -17.69 8.95
N PRO A 561 12.39 -18.39 9.69
CA PRO A 561 13.39 -19.26 9.10
C PRO A 561 12.73 -20.34 8.24
N GLU A 562 13.52 -20.96 7.38
CA GLU A 562 13.08 -22.12 6.60
C GLU A 562 12.67 -23.26 7.55
N VAL A 563 11.57 -23.94 7.20
CA VAL A 563 10.97 -25.01 7.99
C VAL A 563 10.94 -26.31 7.20
N SER A 564 11.12 -27.45 7.85
CA SER A 564 11.01 -28.77 7.21
C SER A 564 9.57 -29.03 6.78
N LEU A 565 8.61 -28.67 7.64
CA LEU A 565 7.19 -28.96 7.47
C LEU A 565 6.31 -27.70 7.51
N VAL A 566 5.39 -27.65 6.55
CA VAL A 566 4.20 -26.80 6.57
C VAL A 566 2.95 -27.67 6.72
N VAL A 567 2.10 -27.37 7.71
CA VAL A 567 0.76 -27.95 7.82
C VAL A 567 -0.30 -26.89 7.56
N ILE A 568 -1.22 -27.14 6.63
CA ILE A 568 -2.36 -26.28 6.32
C ILE A 568 -3.59 -26.89 7.01
N TYR A 569 -3.91 -26.41 8.22
CA TYR A 569 -4.94 -27.00 9.08
C TYR A 569 -6.36 -26.65 8.61
N ASN A 570 -6.62 -25.39 8.26
CA ASN A 570 -7.83 -25.00 7.54
C ASN A 570 -7.49 -24.78 6.07
N ALA A 571 -8.30 -25.32 5.16
CA ALA A 571 -7.92 -25.34 3.76
C ALA A 571 -8.05 -23.96 3.10
N VAL A 572 -7.12 -23.69 2.18
CA VAL A 572 -6.98 -22.38 1.52
C VAL A 572 -8.07 -22.13 0.47
N LYS A 573 -8.42 -20.86 0.26
CA LYS A 573 -9.59 -20.43 -0.54
C LYS A 573 -9.21 -19.85 -1.90
N THR A 574 -7.91 -19.80 -2.21
CA THR A 574 -7.34 -19.36 -3.50
C THR A 574 -6.04 -20.12 -3.82
N PHE A 575 -5.72 -20.24 -5.10
CA PHE A 575 -4.42 -20.77 -5.57
C PHE A 575 -3.22 -19.97 -5.02
N ALA A 576 -3.32 -18.64 -4.97
CA ALA A 576 -2.26 -17.81 -4.41
C ALA A 576 -2.06 -18.08 -2.90
N GLN A 577 -3.14 -18.26 -2.12
CA GLN A 577 -3.01 -18.71 -0.74
C GLN A 577 -2.23 -20.02 -0.65
N TYR A 578 -2.55 -21.01 -1.49
CA TYR A 578 -1.85 -22.30 -1.50
C TYR A 578 -0.34 -22.14 -1.77
N VAL A 579 0.03 -21.52 -2.90
CA VAL A 579 1.43 -21.30 -3.31
C VAL A 579 2.24 -20.53 -2.26
N HIS A 580 1.65 -19.50 -1.63
CA HIS A 580 2.37 -18.68 -0.63
C HIS A 580 2.51 -19.37 0.74
N THR A 581 1.60 -20.28 1.12
CA THR A 581 1.72 -21.06 2.35
C THR A 581 2.64 -22.25 2.19
N THR A 582 2.53 -23.03 1.09
CA THR A 582 3.45 -24.15 0.82
C THR A 582 4.88 -23.64 0.60
N GLY A 583 5.06 -22.52 -0.12
CA GLY A 583 6.33 -21.81 -0.34
C GLY A 583 6.97 -21.16 0.90
N ARG A 584 6.68 -21.66 2.10
CA ARG A 584 7.39 -21.36 3.36
C ARG A 584 8.45 -22.42 3.67
N THR A 585 8.26 -23.64 3.18
CA THR A 585 9.31 -24.66 3.09
C THR A 585 9.98 -24.66 1.70
N ALA A 586 11.02 -25.47 1.50
CA ALA A 586 11.76 -25.72 0.27
C ALA A 586 12.11 -24.45 -0.55
N ARG A 587 12.98 -23.61 0.01
CA ARG A 587 13.58 -22.44 -0.67
C ARG A 587 14.96 -22.80 -1.21
N GLY A 588 15.32 -22.19 -2.34
CA GLY A 588 16.51 -22.59 -3.10
C GLY A 588 16.45 -24.07 -3.45
N ASP A 589 17.58 -24.75 -3.27
CA ASP A 589 17.75 -26.16 -3.65
C ASP A 589 17.34 -27.14 -2.53
N LYS A 590 16.89 -26.66 -1.37
CA LYS A 590 16.42 -27.51 -0.27
C LYS A 590 15.05 -28.14 -0.58
N HIS A 591 14.85 -29.35 -0.07
CA HIS A 591 13.54 -30.03 -0.02
C HIS A 591 12.72 -29.66 1.22
N GLY A 592 11.45 -30.07 1.23
CA GLY A 592 10.58 -29.97 2.40
C GLY A 592 9.14 -30.38 2.11
N THR A 593 8.30 -30.43 3.14
CA THR A 593 6.99 -31.10 3.08
C THR A 593 5.84 -30.12 3.35
N ALA A 594 4.76 -30.22 2.59
CA ALA A 594 3.54 -29.44 2.79
C ALA A 594 2.30 -30.34 2.89
N VAL A 595 1.79 -30.53 4.11
CA VAL A 595 0.60 -31.36 4.37
C VAL A 595 -0.66 -30.50 4.46
N SER A 596 -1.69 -30.84 3.70
CA SER A 596 -2.98 -30.15 3.68
C SER A 596 -4.04 -30.99 4.38
N LEU A 597 -4.74 -30.42 5.37
CA LEU A 597 -5.85 -31.05 6.08
C LEU A 597 -7.17 -30.47 5.57
N LEU A 598 -7.98 -31.31 4.94
CA LEU A 598 -9.24 -30.93 4.29
C LEU A 598 -10.43 -31.54 5.03
N LEU A 599 -11.52 -30.80 5.26
CA LEU A 599 -12.81 -31.39 5.63
C LEU A 599 -13.59 -31.79 4.38
N SER A 600 -14.38 -32.87 4.46
CA SER A 600 -15.22 -33.37 3.36
C SER A 600 -16.28 -32.39 2.83
N ASP A 601 -16.47 -31.21 3.45
CA ASP A 601 -17.32 -30.12 2.97
C ASP A 601 -16.55 -28.92 2.35
N GLU A 602 -15.20 -28.88 2.46
CA GLU A 602 -14.33 -27.79 1.96
C GLU A 602 -14.15 -27.82 0.41
N LEU A 603 -15.26 -27.96 -0.33
CA LEU A 603 -15.32 -28.15 -1.79
C LEU A 603 -14.46 -27.15 -2.59
N ALA A 604 -14.46 -25.87 -2.20
CA ALA A 604 -13.67 -24.83 -2.87
C ALA A 604 -12.15 -25.05 -2.78
N ALA A 605 -11.68 -25.65 -1.68
CA ALA A 605 -10.27 -25.98 -1.48
C ALA A 605 -9.90 -27.29 -2.17
N SER A 606 -10.81 -28.28 -2.21
CA SER A 606 -10.61 -29.52 -2.98
C SER A 606 -10.32 -29.24 -4.47
N TYR A 607 -11.00 -28.25 -5.07
CA TYR A 607 -10.75 -27.81 -6.44
C TYR A 607 -9.35 -27.16 -6.62
N ILE A 608 -8.83 -26.47 -5.60
CA ILE A 608 -7.49 -25.89 -5.64
C ILE A 608 -6.44 -27.01 -5.56
N LEU A 609 -6.60 -27.94 -4.60
CA LEU A 609 -5.72 -29.09 -4.39
C LEU A 609 -5.65 -29.99 -5.64
N ASN A 610 -6.80 -30.39 -6.18
CA ASN A 610 -6.94 -31.20 -7.40
C ASN A 610 -6.45 -30.50 -8.69
N LYS A 611 -5.98 -29.25 -8.61
CA LYS A 611 -5.36 -28.50 -9.72
C LYS A 611 -3.96 -27.97 -9.35
N SER A 612 -3.39 -28.39 -8.22
CA SER A 612 -2.09 -27.92 -7.69
C SER A 612 -1.16 -29.06 -7.22
N LEU A 613 -1.71 -30.20 -6.82
CA LEU A 613 -0.96 -31.45 -6.67
C LEU A 613 -0.44 -31.92 -8.03
N ARG A 614 0.77 -32.46 -8.07
CA ARG A 614 1.36 -33.09 -9.27
C ARG A 614 0.79 -34.50 -9.45
N ASP A 615 0.82 -35.02 -10.67
CA ASP A 615 0.32 -36.37 -10.97
C ASP A 615 1.02 -37.43 -10.09
N THR A 616 2.35 -37.33 -9.92
CA THR A 616 3.16 -38.18 -9.03
C THR A 616 2.79 -38.06 -7.54
N GLU A 617 2.21 -36.95 -7.10
CA GLU A 617 1.75 -36.76 -5.72
C GLU A 617 0.33 -37.32 -5.54
N ILE A 618 -0.47 -37.33 -6.61
CA ILE A 618 -1.79 -37.97 -6.65
C ILE A 618 -1.64 -39.50 -6.70
N GLU A 619 -0.62 -40.03 -7.39
CA GLU A 619 -0.27 -41.45 -7.44
C GLU A 619 0.21 -42.00 -6.08
N LEU A 620 0.69 -41.14 -5.17
CA LEU A 620 1.10 -41.51 -3.81
C LEU A 620 -0.04 -41.42 -2.77
N LEU A 621 -1.24 -41.00 -3.17
CA LEU A 621 -2.42 -40.98 -2.30
C LEU A 621 -3.24 -42.26 -2.45
N GLU A 622 -3.86 -42.71 -1.35
CA GLU A 622 -4.81 -43.82 -1.36
C GLU A 622 -5.94 -43.59 -2.37
N GLU A 623 -6.35 -44.64 -3.10
CA GLU A 623 -7.37 -44.54 -4.16
C GLU A 623 -8.67 -43.89 -3.66
N ALA A 624 -9.12 -44.26 -2.46
CA ALA A 624 -10.30 -43.67 -1.82
C ALA A 624 -10.15 -42.16 -1.53
N THR A 625 -8.95 -41.70 -1.17
CA THR A 625 -8.63 -40.29 -0.97
C THR A 625 -8.58 -39.54 -2.31
N VAL A 626 -8.05 -40.16 -3.36
CA VAL A 626 -8.05 -39.63 -4.74
C VAL A 626 -9.48 -39.53 -5.29
N GLU A 627 -10.34 -40.52 -5.04
CA GLU A 627 -11.75 -40.49 -5.45
C GLU A 627 -12.54 -39.42 -4.68
N LYS A 628 -12.41 -39.35 -3.33
CA LYS A 628 -13.01 -38.28 -2.51
C LYS A 628 -12.60 -36.89 -3.05
N LEU A 629 -11.31 -36.66 -3.29
CA LEU A 629 -10.79 -35.40 -3.84
C LEU A 629 -11.41 -35.05 -5.20
N LYS A 630 -11.38 -35.98 -6.16
CA LYS A 630 -11.92 -35.78 -7.52
C LYS A 630 -13.43 -35.53 -7.47
N HIS A 631 -14.18 -36.26 -6.66
CA HIS A 631 -15.62 -36.05 -6.47
C HIS A 631 -15.94 -34.65 -5.90
N MET A 632 -15.25 -34.22 -4.83
CA MET A 632 -15.41 -32.89 -4.25
C MET A 632 -15.08 -31.77 -5.26
N ALA A 633 -13.98 -31.92 -6.01
CA ALA A 633 -13.55 -30.95 -7.01
C ALA A 633 -14.54 -30.86 -8.19
N ASN A 634 -15.05 -32.00 -8.68
CA ASN A 634 -16.04 -32.06 -9.75
C ASN A 634 -17.40 -31.49 -9.32
N LYS A 635 -17.81 -31.71 -8.06
CA LYS A 635 -19.01 -31.11 -7.45
C LYS A 635 -18.88 -29.58 -7.38
N PHE A 636 -17.69 -29.07 -7.04
CA PHE A 636 -17.41 -27.63 -7.06
C PHE A 636 -17.40 -27.05 -8.48
N GLU A 637 -16.71 -27.69 -9.44
CA GLU A 637 -16.61 -27.21 -10.83
C GLU A 637 -17.99 -27.22 -11.52
N SER A 638 -18.80 -28.24 -11.28
CA SER A 638 -20.18 -28.33 -11.79
C SER A 638 -21.07 -27.22 -11.21
N GLY A 639 -20.97 -26.97 -9.90
CA GLY A 639 -21.68 -25.85 -9.26
C GLY A 639 -21.15 -24.47 -9.67
N MET A 640 -19.90 -24.36 -10.14
CA MET A 640 -19.41 -23.13 -10.79
C MET A 640 -20.04 -22.91 -12.17
N LYS A 641 -20.24 -23.98 -12.96
CA LYS A 641 -20.89 -23.90 -14.28
C LYS A 641 -22.36 -23.49 -14.18
N THR A 642 -23.07 -23.89 -13.12
CA THR A 642 -24.45 -23.43 -12.83
C THR A 642 -24.51 -22.13 -12.02
N GLY A 643 -23.37 -21.51 -11.69
CA GLY A 643 -23.31 -20.26 -10.89
C GLY A 643 -23.62 -20.41 -9.40
N LYS A 644 -23.98 -21.61 -8.93
CA LYS A 644 -24.24 -21.95 -7.51
C LYS A 644 -23.00 -21.77 -6.62
N TYR A 645 -21.81 -21.95 -7.17
CA TYR A 645 -20.53 -21.70 -6.50
C TYR A 645 -19.68 -20.68 -7.26
N ARG A 646 -18.83 -19.94 -6.56
CA ARG A 646 -17.86 -19.02 -7.15
C ARG A 646 -16.57 -19.02 -6.34
N LEU A 647 -15.45 -19.36 -6.99
CA LEU A 647 -14.12 -19.28 -6.37
C LEU A 647 -13.86 -17.83 -5.89
N THR A 648 -13.44 -17.69 -4.63
CA THR A 648 -13.35 -16.39 -3.95
C THR A 648 -12.16 -15.59 -4.48
N LYS A 649 -12.39 -14.44 -5.13
CA LYS A 649 -11.30 -13.61 -5.68
C LYS A 649 -10.67 -12.71 -4.61
N GLY A 650 -9.74 -13.27 -3.83
CA GLY A 650 -8.95 -12.55 -2.83
C GLY A 650 -9.67 -12.34 -1.50
N PHE A 651 -9.03 -11.63 -0.57
CA PHE A 651 -9.47 -11.46 0.83
C PHE A 651 -10.58 -10.40 0.99
N GLY A 652 -11.64 -10.49 0.18
CA GLY A 652 -12.87 -9.68 0.33
C GLY A 652 -13.69 -10.14 1.54
N GLY A 653 -13.25 -9.79 2.74
CA GLY A 653 -13.86 -10.26 3.99
C GLY A 653 -15.29 -9.77 4.23
N LYS A 654 -16.17 -10.68 4.71
CA LYS A 654 -17.59 -10.42 5.03
C LYS A 654 -17.87 -9.30 6.04
N GLY A 655 -16.84 -8.75 6.70
CA GLY A 655 -16.97 -7.59 7.58
C GLY A 655 -17.57 -6.36 6.87
N LEU A 656 -17.37 -6.21 5.56
CA LEU A 656 -18.01 -5.13 4.79
C LEU A 656 -19.53 -5.33 4.64
N GLU A 657 -20.01 -6.58 4.56
CA GLU A 657 -21.44 -6.90 4.46
C GLU A 657 -22.15 -6.67 5.79
N HIS A 658 -21.48 -6.94 6.91
CA HIS A 658 -21.99 -6.64 8.25
C HIS A 658 -22.04 -5.13 8.52
N MET A 659 -21.02 -4.37 8.06
CA MET A 659 -21.06 -2.90 8.02
C MET A 659 -22.15 -2.37 7.07
N GLY A 660 -22.44 -3.08 5.98
CA GLY A 660 -23.56 -2.80 5.08
C GLY A 660 -24.88 -2.86 5.83
N LYS A 661 -25.19 -4.00 6.47
CA LYS A 661 -26.39 -4.17 7.30
C LYS A 661 -26.50 -3.15 8.42
N LEU A 662 -25.43 -2.87 9.17
CA LEU A 662 -25.43 -1.85 10.23
C LEU A 662 -25.66 -0.43 9.71
N ASN A 663 -25.29 -0.14 8.45
CA ASN A 663 -25.62 1.13 7.79
C ASN A 663 -27.05 1.14 7.23
N GLU A 664 -27.56 0.03 6.71
CA GLU A 664 -28.96 -0.11 6.28
C GLU A 664 -29.93 -0.03 7.48
N GLU A 665 -29.61 -0.67 8.61
CA GLU A 665 -30.36 -0.57 9.86
C GLU A 665 -30.38 0.85 10.42
N LYS A 666 -29.25 1.59 10.33
CA LYS A 666 -29.22 3.02 10.64
C LYS A 666 -30.04 3.85 9.66
N HIS A 667 -29.94 3.56 8.37
CA HIS A 667 -30.71 4.28 7.36
C HIS A 667 -32.22 4.01 7.51
N GLU A 668 -32.62 2.81 7.92
CA GLU A 668 -34.00 2.50 8.31
C GLU A 668 -34.45 3.26 9.57
N GLN A 669 -33.58 3.44 10.55
CA GLN A 669 -33.87 4.25 11.74
C GLN A 669 -34.01 5.73 11.38
N GLU A 670 -33.16 6.26 10.50
CA GLU A 670 -33.27 7.61 9.94
C GLU A 670 -34.57 7.76 9.11
N LEU A 671 -34.90 6.82 8.23
CA LEU A 671 -36.15 6.85 7.45
C LEU A 671 -37.41 6.79 8.32
N LYS A 672 -37.38 6.04 9.44
CA LYS A 672 -38.43 6.06 10.47
C LYS A 672 -38.49 7.41 11.20
N GLN A 673 -37.35 8.08 11.41
CA GLN A 673 -37.29 9.41 12.01
C GLN A 673 -37.79 10.52 11.05
N TYR A 674 -37.73 10.31 9.74
CA TYR A 674 -38.23 11.22 8.69
C TYR A 674 -39.59 10.82 8.08
N ASN A 675 -40.26 9.82 8.64
CA ASN A 675 -41.67 9.49 8.39
C ASN A 675 -42.05 9.20 6.92
N VAL A 676 -41.16 8.53 6.18
CA VAL A 676 -41.40 8.13 4.77
C VAL A 676 -42.09 6.75 4.72
N PRO A 677 -43.18 6.56 3.95
CA PRO A 677 -43.87 5.26 3.87
C PRO A 677 -43.04 4.17 3.17
N LYS A 678 -43.01 2.96 3.75
CA LYS A 678 -42.50 1.77 3.05
C LYS A 678 -43.58 1.14 2.18
N GLN A 679 -43.23 0.76 0.95
CA GLN A 679 -43.92 -0.33 0.24
C GLN A 679 -43.29 -1.66 0.62
N SER A 680 -44.12 -2.68 0.84
CA SER A 680 -43.70 -4.05 1.18
C SER A 680 -43.74 -4.96 -0.05
N LYS A 681 -42.86 -5.97 -0.07
CA LYS A 681 -43.06 -7.23 -0.79
C LYS A 681 -42.62 -8.39 0.09
N ASN A 682 -43.46 -9.42 0.16
CA ASN A 682 -43.19 -10.62 0.95
C ASN A 682 -42.31 -11.61 0.18
N SER A 683 -41.65 -12.48 0.93
CA SER A 683 -41.15 -13.77 0.45
C SER A 683 -42.29 -14.78 0.30
N GLU A 684 -42.21 -15.69 -0.68
CA GLU A 684 -41.97 -17.12 -0.40
C GLU A 684 -41.88 -18.01 -1.66
N ASN A 685 -41.02 -19.03 -1.54
CA ASN A 685 -41.02 -20.38 -2.13
C ASN A 685 -40.89 -20.60 -3.65
N GLU A 686 -40.57 -21.86 -3.96
CA GLU A 686 -39.78 -22.32 -5.12
C GLU A 686 -40.63 -22.90 -6.25
N GLY A 687 -40.01 -23.08 -7.43
CA GLY A 687 -40.61 -23.75 -8.58
C GLY A 687 -39.62 -23.86 -9.74
N ASP A 688 -38.97 -25.02 -9.86
CA ASP A 688 -38.00 -25.29 -10.92
C ASP A 688 -38.68 -25.50 -12.28
N ASN A 689 -38.08 -24.98 -13.36
CA ASN A 689 -38.26 -25.50 -14.71
C ASN A 689 -37.27 -24.85 -15.69
N HIS A 690 -36.40 -25.68 -16.27
CA HIS A 690 -35.45 -25.32 -17.32
C HIS A 690 -36.12 -25.30 -18.70
N SER A 691 -35.82 -24.28 -19.49
CA SER A 691 -35.88 -24.34 -20.95
C SER A 691 -34.77 -23.44 -21.54
N GLU A 692 -34.56 -23.54 -22.85
CA GLU A 692 -33.31 -23.23 -23.54
C GLU A 692 -33.01 -21.72 -23.71
N ALA A 693 -31.80 -21.40 -24.18
CA ALA A 693 -31.26 -20.04 -24.19
C ALA A 693 -31.26 -19.40 -25.59
N ASP A 694 -32.01 -18.31 -25.75
CA ASP A 694 -31.93 -17.44 -26.92
C ASP A 694 -30.71 -16.51 -26.89
N GLN A 695 -30.13 -16.28 -28.06
CA GLN A 695 -29.06 -15.29 -28.24
C GLN A 695 -29.67 -13.88 -28.31
N VAL A 696 -29.48 -13.08 -27.26
CA VAL A 696 -29.91 -11.67 -27.22
C VAL A 696 -29.18 -10.87 -28.31
N ILE A 697 -29.87 -10.63 -29.43
CA ILE A 697 -29.41 -9.76 -30.51
C ILE A 697 -29.34 -8.32 -29.98
N VAL A 698 -28.18 -7.69 -30.14
CA VAL A 698 -27.91 -6.34 -29.66
C VAL A 698 -28.11 -5.35 -30.82
N PRO A 699 -28.97 -4.34 -30.69
CA PRO A 699 -28.99 -3.21 -31.63
C PRO A 699 -27.67 -2.44 -31.53
N LYS A 700 -27.01 -2.19 -32.66
CA LYS A 700 -25.95 -1.17 -32.73
C LYS A 700 -26.56 0.21 -32.48
N LEU A 701 -25.79 1.11 -31.89
CA LEU A 701 -26.26 2.48 -31.71
C LEU A 701 -26.18 3.26 -33.03
N GLU A 702 -27.28 3.90 -33.42
CA GLU A 702 -27.28 4.86 -34.51
C GLU A 702 -26.63 6.17 -34.04
N TYR A 703 -25.61 6.63 -34.76
CA TYR A 703 -24.95 7.90 -34.49
C TYR A 703 -24.54 8.64 -35.77
N VAL A 704 -24.62 9.96 -35.72
CA VAL A 704 -24.07 10.84 -36.76
C VAL A 704 -22.72 11.36 -36.28
N PHE A 705 -21.66 11.09 -37.05
CA PHE A 705 -20.30 11.56 -36.74
C PHE A 705 -19.96 12.81 -37.56
N LEU A 706 -19.45 13.84 -36.88
CA LEU A 706 -19.18 15.17 -37.42
C LEU A 706 -17.75 15.62 -37.09
N GLN A 707 -17.07 16.24 -38.07
CA GLN A 707 -15.77 16.87 -37.89
C GLN A 707 -15.92 18.38 -38.03
N ASN A 708 -15.91 19.09 -36.92
CA ASN A 708 -16.11 20.54 -36.87
C ASN A 708 -14.76 21.27 -36.80
N LYS A 709 -14.53 22.25 -37.68
CA LYS A 709 -13.33 23.10 -37.68
C LYS A 709 -13.67 24.45 -37.05
N ASN A 710 -13.18 24.69 -35.85
CA ASN A 710 -13.48 25.92 -35.10
C ASN A 710 -12.80 27.15 -35.76
N PRO A 711 -13.32 28.38 -35.53
CA PRO A 711 -12.71 29.61 -36.04
C PRO A 711 -11.22 29.75 -35.68
N ASN A 712 -10.81 29.22 -34.52
CA ASN A 712 -9.43 29.22 -34.03
C ASN A 712 -8.55 28.12 -34.68
N GLY A 713 -8.93 27.61 -35.85
CA GLY A 713 -8.20 26.59 -36.63
C GLY A 713 -8.23 25.16 -36.08
N ARG A 714 -8.55 24.97 -34.79
CA ARG A 714 -8.61 23.64 -34.14
C ARG A 714 -9.80 22.81 -34.62
N ILE A 715 -9.51 21.55 -34.98
CA ILE A 715 -10.52 20.54 -35.26
C ILE A 715 -11.07 19.99 -33.94
N THR A 716 -12.37 19.72 -33.91
CA THR A 716 -13.09 18.99 -32.86
C THR A 716 -13.98 17.93 -33.50
N TYR A 717 -13.97 16.74 -32.95
CA TYR A 717 -14.78 15.62 -33.39
C TYR A 717 -15.98 15.49 -32.47
N SER A 718 -17.15 15.24 -33.04
CA SER A 718 -18.38 15.07 -32.27
C SER A 718 -19.28 13.99 -32.86
N ALA A 719 -19.95 13.23 -32.00
CA ALA A 719 -20.94 12.24 -32.39
C ALA A 719 -22.29 12.51 -31.70
N GLU A 720 -23.36 12.51 -32.48
CA GLU A 720 -24.75 12.59 -32.00
C GLU A 720 -25.32 11.18 -31.95
N VAL A 721 -25.40 10.57 -30.76
CA VAL A 721 -25.87 9.19 -30.58
C VAL A 721 -27.34 9.19 -30.19
N ASN A 722 -28.20 8.58 -31.00
CA ASN A 722 -29.63 8.47 -30.71
C ASN A 722 -29.85 7.54 -29.51
N VAL A 723 -30.48 8.06 -28.45
CA VAL A 723 -30.92 7.27 -27.29
C VAL A 723 -32.43 7.33 -27.08
N ASN A 724 -33.15 8.16 -27.85
CA ASN A 724 -34.60 8.25 -27.80
C ASN A 724 -35.25 6.90 -28.09
N ASP A 725 -34.76 6.22 -29.13
CA ASP A 725 -35.42 5.03 -29.68
C ASP A 725 -34.95 3.71 -29.03
N LEU A 726 -34.15 3.79 -27.94
CA LEU A 726 -33.81 2.65 -27.08
C LEU A 726 -34.97 2.32 -26.12
N PRO A 727 -35.22 1.04 -25.77
CA PRO A 727 -36.22 0.65 -24.77
C PRO A 727 -35.99 1.34 -23.41
N GLN A 728 -37.06 1.66 -22.68
CA GLN A 728 -37.03 2.60 -21.54
C GLN A 728 -35.94 2.31 -20.49
N LEU A 729 -35.75 1.04 -20.09
CA LEU A 729 -34.74 0.63 -19.12
C LEU A 729 -33.30 0.72 -19.68
N VAL A 730 -33.13 0.48 -20.99
CA VAL A 730 -31.85 0.59 -21.70
C VAL A 730 -31.48 2.07 -21.86
N ARG A 731 -32.44 2.90 -22.28
CA ARG A 731 -32.34 4.36 -22.33
C ARG A 731 -31.96 4.95 -20.98
N TRP A 732 -32.59 4.47 -19.90
CA TRP A 732 -32.27 4.89 -18.55
C TRP A 732 -30.81 4.56 -18.19
N GLU A 733 -30.37 3.31 -18.37
CA GLU A 733 -29.00 2.93 -18.02
C GLU A 733 -27.94 3.66 -18.88
N ALA A 734 -28.22 3.94 -20.16
CA ALA A 734 -27.36 4.72 -21.05
C ALA A 734 -27.25 6.21 -20.63
N THR A 735 -28.37 6.84 -20.23
CA THR A 735 -28.42 8.28 -19.87
C THR A 735 -28.15 8.59 -18.39
N LYS A 736 -28.02 7.55 -17.55
CA LYS A 736 -27.78 7.66 -16.11
C LYS A 736 -26.45 8.34 -15.79
N ASN A 737 -26.47 9.27 -14.84
CA ASN A 737 -25.28 10.03 -14.42
C ASN A 737 -24.07 9.15 -14.05
N THR A 738 -24.25 7.96 -13.49
CA THR A 738 -23.14 7.04 -13.18
C THR A 738 -22.48 6.50 -14.45
N THR A 739 -23.28 6.19 -15.48
CA THR A 739 -22.81 5.69 -16.78
C THR A 739 -22.10 6.79 -17.55
N LEU A 740 -22.72 7.97 -17.66
CA LEU A 740 -22.14 9.12 -18.33
C LEU A 740 -20.86 9.61 -17.63
N SER A 741 -20.81 9.59 -16.30
CA SER A 741 -19.58 9.95 -15.56
C SER A 741 -18.46 8.92 -15.69
N PHE A 742 -18.80 7.63 -15.85
CA PHE A 742 -17.82 6.59 -16.17
C PHE A 742 -17.22 6.80 -17.56
N ILE A 743 -18.04 7.01 -18.59
CA ILE A 743 -17.53 7.22 -19.96
C ILE A 743 -16.70 8.51 -20.03
N LYS A 744 -17.12 9.61 -19.37
CA LYS A 744 -16.33 10.86 -19.21
C LYS A 744 -15.05 10.74 -18.36
N HIS A 745 -14.82 9.59 -17.72
CA HIS A 745 -13.61 9.33 -16.93
C HIS A 745 -12.64 8.42 -17.68
N GLU A 746 -13.15 7.40 -18.38
CA GLU A 746 -12.34 6.52 -19.23
C GLU A 746 -12.01 7.15 -20.60
N THR A 747 -12.75 8.16 -21.04
CA THR A 747 -12.50 8.95 -22.27
C THR A 747 -12.38 10.43 -21.95
N ALA A 748 -11.58 11.15 -22.72
CA ALA A 748 -11.42 12.61 -22.58
C ALA A 748 -12.58 13.43 -23.17
N CYS A 749 -13.75 12.80 -23.38
CA CYS A 749 -14.90 13.40 -24.06
C CYS A 749 -15.76 14.25 -23.12
N SER A 750 -16.25 15.38 -23.63
CA SER A 750 -17.50 15.95 -23.16
C SER A 750 -18.65 15.04 -23.60
N ILE A 751 -19.68 14.89 -22.76
CA ILE A 751 -20.95 14.23 -23.13
C ILE A 751 -22.10 15.06 -22.57
N THR A 752 -23.05 15.45 -23.43
CA THR A 752 -24.23 16.23 -23.02
C THR A 752 -25.50 15.61 -23.58
N ASN A 753 -26.55 15.53 -22.74
CA ASN A 753 -27.88 15.11 -23.18
C ASN A 753 -28.52 16.31 -23.89
N ARG A 754 -29.01 16.12 -25.12
CA ARG A 754 -29.65 17.16 -25.94
C ARG A 754 -30.93 16.64 -26.59
N GLY A 755 -31.80 17.57 -26.99
CA GLY A 755 -33.12 17.23 -27.50
C GLY A 755 -34.09 16.76 -26.41
N LYS A 756 -35.29 16.38 -26.84
CA LYS A 756 -36.45 16.04 -26.01
C LYS A 756 -36.85 14.60 -26.22
N PHE A 757 -37.39 13.95 -25.18
CA PHE A 757 -37.92 12.59 -25.34
C PHE A 757 -39.25 12.60 -26.10
N TYR A 758 -39.30 11.82 -27.18
CA TYR A 758 -40.49 11.52 -27.98
C TYR A 758 -40.84 10.03 -27.82
N GLN A 759 -42.13 9.72 -27.71
CA GLN A 759 -42.61 8.33 -27.64
C GLN A 759 -42.30 7.58 -28.95
N GLU A 760 -42.25 6.26 -28.86
CA GLU A 760 -41.98 5.37 -30.00
C GLU A 760 -42.99 5.59 -31.14
N GLY A 761 -42.51 5.62 -32.39
CA GLY A 761 -43.32 6.03 -33.55
C GLY A 761 -43.63 7.54 -33.66
N SER A 762 -43.19 8.37 -32.71
CA SER A 762 -43.34 9.84 -32.76
C SER A 762 -42.00 10.57 -32.91
N GLY A 763 -42.06 11.83 -33.33
CA GLY A 763 -40.91 12.70 -33.54
C GLY A 763 -41.33 14.16 -33.81
N PRO A 764 -40.37 15.07 -33.99
CA PRO A 764 -40.66 16.48 -34.27
C PRO A 764 -41.45 16.64 -35.58
N LYS A 765 -42.53 17.43 -35.54
CA LYS A 765 -43.47 17.59 -36.67
C LYS A 765 -43.12 18.75 -37.62
N SER A 766 -42.18 19.61 -37.21
CA SER A 766 -41.62 20.68 -38.03
C SER A 766 -40.13 20.83 -37.72
N ALA A 767 -39.40 21.50 -38.61
CA ALA A 767 -38.00 21.89 -38.39
C ALA A 767 -37.82 22.99 -37.31
N THR A 768 -38.88 23.35 -36.58
CA THR A 768 -38.87 24.31 -35.47
C THR A 768 -39.17 23.66 -34.11
N GLU A 769 -39.47 22.35 -34.06
CA GLU A 769 -39.55 21.58 -32.83
C GLU A 769 -38.17 21.04 -32.41
N GLU A 770 -37.99 20.76 -31.11
CA GLU A 770 -36.73 20.22 -30.59
C GLU A 770 -36.45 18.81 -31.14
N PRO A 771 -35.18 18.45 -31.43
CA PRO A 771 -34.84 17.11 -31.91
C PRO A 771 -35.14 16.03 -30.86
N LYS A 772 -35.24 14.77 -31.31
CA LYS A 772 -35.29 13.58 -30.44
C LYS A 772 -34.12 13.57 -29.44
N LEU A 773 -34.30 12.89 -28.30
CA LEU A 773 -33.27 12.78 -27.26
C LEU A 773 -32.00 12.06 -27.77
N TYR A 774 -30.87 12.78 -27.81
CA TYR A 774 -29.57 12.25 -28.18
C TYR A 774 -28.49 12.58 -27.13
N LEU A 775 -27.41 11.81 -27.15
CA LEU A 775 -26.17 12.14 -26.45
C LEU A 775 -25.19 12.76 -27.44
N LEU A 776 -24.83 14.02 -27.24
CA LEU A 776 -23.71 14.63 -27.95
C LEU A 776 -22.42 14.30 -27.22
N ILE A 777 -21.52 13.58 -27.87
CA ILE A 777 -20.16 13.25 -27.42
C ILE A 777 -19.20 14.16 -28.19
N GLU A 778 -18.28 14.87 -27.52
CA GLU A 778 -17.36 15.84 -28.16
C GLU A 778 -15.92 15.66 -27.63
N ALA A 779 -14.91 15.65 -28.51
CA ALA A 779 -13.49 15.61 -28.12
C ALA A 779 -12.56 16.27 -29.15
N HIS A 780 -11.27 16.39 -28.78
CA HIS A 780 -10.21 16.88 -29.67
C HIS A 780 -9.63 15.80 -30.59
N GLU A 781 -9.80 14.52 -30.27
CA GLU A 781 -9.34 13.39 -31.09
C GLU A 781 -10.50 12.44 -31.43
N GLU A 782 -10.56 11.98 -32.68
CA GLU A 782 -11.57 11.04 -33.17
C GLU A 782 -11.57 9.70 -32.40
N LYS A 783 -10.39 9.22 -32.00
CA LYS A 783 -10.22 7.97 -31.25
C LYS A 783 -11.02 7.97 -29.94
N ASP A 784 -11.10 9.11 -29.27
CA ASP A 784 -11.74 9.24 -27.96
C ASP A 784 -13.26 9.18 -28.12
N VAL A 785 -13.80 9.86 -29.15
CA VAL A 785 -15.23 9.81 -29.51
C VAL A 785 -15.65 8.39 -29.90
N ARG A 786 -14.83 7.69 -30.71
CA ARG A 786 -15.08 6.28 -31.08
C ARG A 786 -15.08 5.35 -29.85
N LEU A 787 -14.11 5.51 -28.94
CA LEU A 787 -14.05 4.75 -27.68
C LEU A 787 -15.24 5.06 -26.75
N ALA A 788 -15.70 6.32 -26.71
CA ALA A 788 -16.87 6.70 -25.94
C ALA A 788 -18.17 6.06 -26.48
N ILE A 789 -18.30 5.90 -27.80
CA ILE A 789 -19.40 5.15 -28.42
C ILE A 789 -19.29 3.66 -28.08
N GLU A 790 -18.11 3.04 -28.17
CA GLU A 790 -17.90 1.62 -27.84
C GLU A 790 -18.26 1.31 -26.37
N LEU A 791 -17.82 2.16 -25.43
CA LEU A 791 -18.17 2.04 -24.00
C LEU A 791 -19.66 2.29 -23.73
N LEU A 792 -20.31 3.17 -24.51
CA LEU A 792 -21.76 3.38 -24.45
C LEU A 792 -22.53 2.17 -24.99
N GLU A 793 -22.11 1.59 -26.11
CA GLU A 793 -22.68 0.34 -26.64
C GLU A 793 -22.55 -0.80 -25.62
N ASP A 794 -21.41 -0.94 -24.94
CA ASP A 794 -21.25 -1.98 -23.91
C ASP A 794 -22.14 -1.76 -22.68
N LYS A 795 -22.43 -0.50 -22.33
CA LYS A 795 -23.42 -0.18 -21.28
C LYS A 795 -24.86 -0.39 -21.74
N VAL A 796 -25.15 -0.17 -23.01
CA VAL A 796 -26.42 -0.54 -23.67
C VAL A 796 -26.59 -2.06 -23.71
N LYS A 797 -25.54 -2.84 -24.04
CA LYS A 797 -25.53 -4.32 -23.96
C LYS A 797 -25.83 -4.82 -22.55
N GLU A 798 -25.26 -4.18 -21.53
CA GLU A 798 -25.55 -4.47 -20.12
C GLU A 798 -27.02 -4.12 -19.76
N GLY A 799 -27.55 -3.02 -20.30
CA GLY A 799 -28.95 -2.61 -20.19
C GLY A 799 -29.91 -3.61 -20.83
N VAL A 800 -29.71 -3.98 -22.10
CA VAL A 800 -30.55 -4.95 -22.83
C VAL A 800 -30.60 -6.29 -22.09
N LYS A 801 -29.46 -6.80 -21.60
CA LYS A 801 -29.43 -8.03 -20.80
C LYS A 801 -30.27 -7.94 -19.53
N LYS A 802 -30.28 -6.80 -18.84
CA LYS A 802 -31.16 -6.56 -17.67
C LYS A 802 -32.65 -6.51 -18.06
N VAL A 803 -32.95 -6.02 -19.28
CA VAL A 803 -34.32 -6.02 -19.83
C VAL A 803 -34.78 -7.44 -20.16
N SER A 804 -34.01 -8.22 -20.93
CA SER A 804 -34.37 -9.61 -21.25
C SER A 804 -34.54 -10.48 -20.00
N ILE A 805 -33.71 -10.27 -18.96
CA ILE A 805 -33.86 -10.94 -17.65
C ILE A 805 -35.13 -10.52 -16.91
N ASN A 806 -35.64 -9.31 -17.11
CA ASN A 806 -36.90 -8.83 -16.51
C ASN A 806 -38.13 -9.23 -17.34
N GLU A 807 -38.04 -9.25 -18.66
CA GLU A 807 -39.11 -9.69 -19.56
C GLU A 807 -39.35 -11.20 -19.45
N ALA A 808 -38.28 -12.02 -19.39
CA ALA A 808 -38.38 -13.45 -19.08
C ALA A 808 -38.90 -13.74 -17.65
N LYS A 809 -38.84 -12.75 -16.74
CA LYS A 809 -39.51 -12.78 -15.43
C LYS A 809 -40.94 -12.24 -15.45
N SER A 810 -41.39 -11.62 -16.54
CA SER A 810 -42.74 -11.07 -16.66
C SER A 810 -43.65 -11.94 -17.53
N SER A 811 -43.12 -12.58 -18.58
CA SER A 811 -43.88 -13.52 -19.42
C SER A 811 -44.26 -14.79 -18.66
N LYS A 812 -43.47 -15.21 -17.66
CA LYS A 812 -43.82 -16.27 -16.69
C LYS A 812 -44.99 -15.91 -15.75
N PHE A 813 -45.66 -14.77 -15.92
CA PHE A 813 -46.87 -14.35 -15.18
C PHE A 813 -48.05 -13.94 -16.09
N SER A 814 -48.04 -14.28 -17.38
CA SER A 814 -49.08 -13.84 -18.33
C SER A 814 -49.65 -14.95 -19.23
N LEU A 815 -49.69 -16.19 -18.73
CA LEU A 815 -50.43 -17.34 -19.27
C LEU A 815 -51.03 -18.13 -18.09
#